data_AF-A0A5E3WJM9-F1
#
_entry.id   AF-A0A5E3WJM9-F1
#
_cell.length_a   1.000
_cell.length_b   1.000
_cell.length_c   1.000
_cell.angle_alpha   90.00
_cell.angle_beta   90.00
_cell.angle_gamma   90.00
#
_symmetry.space_group_name_H-M   'P 1'
#
loop_
_entity.id
_entity.type
_entity.pdbx_description
1 polymer ?
#
loop_
_entity_poly.entity_id
_entity_poly.type
_entity_poly.pdbx_seq_one_letter_code
_entity_poly.pdbx_strand_id
1 'polypeptide(L)'
;MADLAAKIKQDANELFKRRAFTDAANMYARAEQLAPNDPVYPSNLSAALFEAGDYAAAFDAIARSWSALSIANGPDISLALRLSARLARTISNGVMSGSLSFLQIMGKDEVVTGLRGTAEAYTTHASAPDALRAWEECDVIRGSLAGIQDEDKERSRRAFARLPVLKQFYDGATPEYYLVGHDHLLSILDDYGPDHPCPLDLKACHADVLSNLSFFFGGVGDARHVYSSIIGLGRGISSLSDEQRNATKVHLALSDIHPAMLCRDLVILMLLDLLRAQPNKPDELSIKAAIHYTFSFNVIPKIYMKWVDNTIGRLRHTLSSTPSALPPWLHVSTEAATALVKILDTWSPLEAGQTAENIMTVARHQPSMSERHASQPSKEGLARTKQMIFFACASRLENYGASMHSAYDRAGPDATREQIVEDMWYYATETLVPPKNLRDNLSATSELWHYLDSPRPGRLTREEAIRMIAASFSETYDHYGANPTFFDPISTRNNRLSFGGWTNIEGKDYLRDVVRYLEVFNRRFRLPPSPVCTDGPASAAFGVSSTFFEAVVTAWQVIAVMRSSGSARATCLPTKFTRMWLSNVPDYTHGLMSQIVFALPSLQTHRKAEIGSNCLLHTLSFQGQAADYCHTYTLLLPQDVTRYLNCRIDELDAQSRERIGWQSDDRILKALPLREDVTRWLTRVLVNILWPGDLTIPDRIYGSNGVRQALNLNAFVALLFHLRELGYPAHWLSDYTNSLLSNQLTSTVELYAGPLPIPAAYSTRRIANRQLWMSPWVTELKTTLSLAAPIIPFPVRDIRHDAVAIFEADPQIDYPMRHGLYSAGRQSTAPNIHLMILHPTIFAQHGRLIRDIRWILDGSGSRPESDQLAIITSPEVVSATDSLIRWRLRVLDYERMKNEEWTLVMYRFDTNSPVGKAMPSTSWKKYEESSTSG
;
A
#
# COMPACT_ATOMS: atom_id res chain seq x y z
N MET A 1 -43.45 -42.07 13.57
CA MET A 1 -42.47 -40.97 13.78
C MET A 1 -41.04 -41.40 13.46
N ALA A 2 -40.59 -42.58 13.89
CA ALA A 2 -39.26 -43.11 13.55
C ALA A 2 -38.96 -43.21 12.03
N ASP A 3 -39.91 -43.73 11.23
CA ASP A 3 -39.72 -43.82 9.77
C ASP A 3 -39.58 -42.46 9.08
N LEU A 4 -40.29 -41.45 9.59
CA LEU A 4 -40.20 -40.07 9.10
C LEU A 4 -38.84 -39.45 9.46
N ALA A 5 -38.35 -39.67 10.69
CA ALA A 5 -37.02 -39.22 11.10
C ALA A 5 -35.91 -39.87 10.26
N ALA A 6 -36.05 -41.18 9.98
CA ALA A 6 -35.12 -41.91 9.12
C ALA A 6 -35.09 -41.37 7.68
N LYS A 7 -36.26 -41.04 7.11
CA LYS A 7 -36.36 -40.42 5.78
C LYS A 7 -35.71 -39.03 5.75
N ILE A 8 -36.01 -38.17 6.72
CA ILE A 8 -35.41 -36.82 6.82
C ILE A 8 -33.89 -36.91 6.94
N LYS A 9 -33.35 -37.88 7.70
CA LYS A 9 -31.91 -38.14 7.78
C LYS A 9 -31.32 -38.55 6.43
N GLN A 10 -32.01 -39.37 5.64
CA GLN A 10 -31.52 -39.76 4.31
C GLN A 10 -31.43 -38.55 3.38
N ASP A 11 -32.47 -37.72 3.36
CA ASP A 11 -32.48 -36.47 2.60
C ASP A 11 -31.35 -35.53 3.06
N ALA A 12 -31.13 -35.41 4.38
CA ALA A 12 -30.03 -34.66 4.98
C ALA A 12 -28.65 -35.21 4.57
N ASN A 13 -28.49 -36.55 4.50
CA ASN A 13 -27.25 -37.18 4.04
C ASN A 13 -26.95 -36.80 2.58
N GLU A 14 -27.96 -36.69 1.72
CA GLU A 14 -27.77 -36.26 0.34
C GLU A 14 -27.35 -34.78 0.26
N LEU A 15 -27.93 -33.90 1.10
CA LEU A 15 -27.46 -32.52 1.23
C LEU A 15 -26.03 -32.43 1.75
N PHE A 16 -25.69 -33.26 2.76
CA PHE A 16 -24.34 -33.33 3.32
C PHE A 16 -23.32 -33.78 2.25
N LYS A 17 -23.63 -34.80 1.45
CA LYS A 17 -22.80 -35.24 0.32
C LYS A 17 -22.62 -34.15 -0.74
N ARG A 18 -23.66 -33.34 -0.97
CA ARG A 18 -23.63 -32.15 -1.84
C ARG A 18 -22.97 -30.93 -1.20
N ARG A 19 -22.47 -31.05 0.04
CA ARG A 19 -21.80 -30.00 0.83
C ARG A 19 -22.71 -28.81 1.18
N ALA A 20 -24.03 -29.00 1.14
CA ALA A 20 -25.00 -28.05 1.66
C ALA A 20 -25.12 -28.22 3.19
N PHE A 21 -24.05 -27.92 3.91
CA PHE A 21 -23.90 -28.29 5.33
C PHE A 21 -24.93 -27.59 6.24
N THR A 22 -25.22 -26.31 6.00
CA THR A 22 -26.24 -25.57 6.77
C THR A 22 -27.63 -26.17 6.58
N ASP A 23 -28.00 -26.52 5.34
CA ASP A 23 -29.28 -27.15 5.04
C ASP A 23 -29.37 -28.57 5.61
N ALA A 24 -28.28 -29.34 5.49
CA ALA A 24 -28.17 -30.66 6.10
C ALA A 24 -28.32 -30.58 7.64
N ALA A 25 -27.68 -29.60 8.28
CA ALA A 25 -27.81 -29.37 9.72
C ALA A 25 -29.26 -29.08 10.11
N ASN A 26 -29.97 -28.21 9.38
CA ASN A 26 -31.38 -27.93 9.63
C ASN A 26 -32.25 -29.21 9.55
N MET A 27 -31.97 -30.09 8.58
CA MET A 27 -32.70 -31.35 8.44
C MET A 27 -32.34 -32.36 9.54
N TYR A 28 -31.06 -32.49 9.92
CA TYR A 28 -30.67 -33.35 11.04
C TYR A 28 -31.27 -32.89 12.37
N ALA A 29 -31.34 -31.57 12.62
CA ALA A 29 -32.00 -31.01 13.80
C ALA A 29 -33.51 -31.36 13.83
N ARG A 30 -34.18 -31.34 12.67
CA ARG A 30 -35.58 -31.78 12.57
C ARG A 30 -35.73 -33.29 12.81
N ALA A 31 -34.80 -34.11 12.32
CA ALA A 31 -34.79 -35.55 12.60
C ALA A 31 -34.56 -35.84 14.08
N GLU A 32 -33.65 -35.10 14.73
CA GLU A 32 -33.40 -35.15 16.18
C GLU A 32 -34.68 -34.84 16.97
N GLN A 33 -35.43 -33.80 16.60
CA GLN A 33 -36.71 -33.46 17.26
C GLN A 33 -37.75 -34.58 17.19
N LEU A 34 -37.77 -35.36 16.10
CA LEU A 34 -38.70 -36.47 15.92
C LEU A 34 -38.28 -37.75 16.65
N ALA A 35 -37.02 -37.87 17.03
CA ALA A 35 -36.44 -39.02 17.71
C ALA A 35 -35.31 -38.58 18.68
N PRO A 36 -35.66 -37.90 19.79
CA PRO A 36 -34.69 -37.22 20.65
C PRO A 36 -33.73 -38.14 21.42
N ASN A 37 -34.08 -39.42 21.55
CA ASN A 37 -33.28 -40.41 22.28
C ASN A 37 -32.31 -41.21 21.37
N ASP A 38 -32.36 -41.01 20.05
CA ASP A 38 -31.45 -41.69 19.13
C ASP A 38 -30.17 -40.85 18.96
N PRO A 39 -28.99 -41.35 19.40
CA PRO A 39 -27.75 -40.59 19.37
C PRO A 39 -27.23 -40.28 17.96
N VAL A 40 -27.75 -40.96 16.93
CA VAL A 40 -27.27 -40.81 15.53
C VAL A 40 -27.63 -39.45 14.96
N TYR A 41 -28.83 -38.93 15.22
CA TYR A 41 -29.27 -37.63 14.67
C TYR A 41 -28.43 -36.45 15.19
N PRO A 42 -28.22 -36.26 16.51
CA PRO A 42 -27.33 -35.23 17.01
C PRO A 42 -25.85 -35.46 16.61
N SER A 43 -25.42 -36.71 16.40
CA SER A 43 -24.08 -36.97 15.85
C SER A 43 -23.94 -36.49 14.41
N ASN A 44 -24.91 -36.76 13.54
CA ASN A 44 -24.87 -36.27 12.17
C ASN A 44 -25.05 -34.74 12.10
N LEU A 45 -25.90 -34.19 12.96
CA LEU A 45 -26.05 -32.74 13.13
C LEU A 45 -24.71 -32.08 13.49
N SER A 46 -24.00 -32.59 14.50
CA SER A 46 -22.69 -32.03 14.87
C SER A 46 -21.63 -32.16 13.77
N ALA A 47 -21.71 -33.19 12.91
CA ALA A 47 -20.84 -33.28 11.74
C ALA A 47 -21.13 -32.14 10.73
N ALA A 48 -22.41 -31.91 10.41
CA ALA A 48 -22.82 -30.84 9.51
C ALA A 48 -22.47 -29.45 10.06
N LEU A 49 -22.71 -29.21 11.35
CA LEU A 49 -22.36 -27.95 12.01
C LEU A 49 -20.85 -27.70 12.05
N PHE A 50 -20.05 -28.74 12.31
CA PHE A 50 -18.59 -28.66 12.27
C PHE A 50 -18.09 -28.26 10.87
N GLU A 51 -18.58 -28.91 9.81
CA GLU A 51 -18.20 -28.59 8.43
C GLU A 51 -18.67 -27.19 8.01
N ALA A 52 -19.80 -26.71 8.54
CA ALA A 52 -20.27 -25.34 8.37
C ALA A 52 -19.46 -24.30 9.17
N GLY A 53 -18.58 -24.73 10.08
CA GLY A 53 -17.79 -23.84 10.94
C GLY A 53 -18.52 -23.32 12.18
N ASP A 54 -19.72 -23.81 12.48
CA ASP A 54 -20.46 -23.50 13.70
C ASP A 54 -20.04 -24.44 14.84
N TYR A 55 -18.87 -24.15 15.41
CA TYR A 55 -18.26 -25.00 16.44
C TYR A 55 -19.04 -24.98 17.76
N ALA A 56 -19.72 -23.87 18.09
CA ALA A 56 -20.53 -23.78 19.29
C ALA A 56 -21.75 -24.72 19.22
N ALA A 57 -22.52 -24.64 18.13
CA ALA A 57 -23.65 -25.53 17.95
C ALA A 57 -23.20 -26.99 17.76
N ALA A 58 -22.06 -27.23 17.11
CA ALA A 58 -21.49 -28.57 16.99
C ALA A 58 -21.14 -29.17 18.37
N PHE A 59 -20.52 -28.39 19.26
CA PHE A 59 -20.20 -28.79 20.64
C PHE A 59 -21.46 -29.21 21.40
N ASP A 60 -22.53 -28.41 21.28
CA ASP A 60 -23.80 -28.70 21.93
C ASP A 60 -24.47 -29.97 21.39
N ALA A 61 -24.44 -30.17 20.07
CA ALA A 61 -24.97 -31.37 19.43
C ALA A 61 -24.14 -32.64 19.81
N ILE A 62 -22.82 -32.52 19.96
CA ILE A 62 -21.97 -33.62 20.47
C ILE A 62 -22.39 -34.00 21.89
N ALA A 63 -22.58 -33.00 22.77
CA ALA A 63 -22.99 -33.25 24.15
C ALA A 63 -24.34 -33.99 24.24
N ARG A 64 -25.31 -33.60 23.40
CA ARG A 64 -26.61 -34.30 23.34
C ARG A 64 -26.47 -35.73 22.81
N SER A 65 -25.66 -35.93 21.75
CA SER A 65 -25.37 -37.26 21.21
C SER A 65 -24.70 -38.18 22.23
N TRP A 66 -23.73 -37.66 22.98
CA TRP A 66 -23.06 -38.40 24.06
C TRP A 66 -24.04 -38.78 25.17
N SER A 67 -24.86 -37.84 25.64
CA SER A 67 -25.86 -38.12 26.69
C SER A 67 -26.83 -39.23 26.28
N ALA A 68 -27.36 -39.21 25.05
CA ALA A 68 -28.21 -40.27 24.53
C ALA A 68 -27.48 -41.61 24.40
N LEU A 69 -26.20 -41.59 23.98
CA LEU A 69 -25.38 -42.79 23.84
C LEU A 69 -25.02 -43.44 25.18
N SER A 70 -24.72 -42.63 26.21
CA SER A 70 -24.38 -43.11 27.56
C SER A 70 -25.56 -43.77 28.28
N ILE A 71 -26.80 -43.44 27.89
CA ILE A 71 -28.03 -44.04 28.44
C ILE A 71 -28.38 -45.36 27.71
N ALA A 72 -27.85 -45.59 26.51
CA ALA A 72 -28.16 -46.77 25.72
C ALA A 72 -27.47 -48.05 26.25
N ASN A 73 -28.22 -49.16 26.32
CA ASN A 73 -27.66 -50.47 26.68
C ASN A 73 -26.76 -50.99 25.56
N GLY A 74 -25.44 -51.05 25.81
CA GLY A 74 -24.43 -51.44 24.82
C GLY A 74 -24.04 -50.27 23.90
N PRO A 75 -23.35 -49.24 24.43
CA PRO A 75 -23.01 -48.05 23.66
C PRO A 75 -22.13 -48.39 22.45
N ASP A 76 -22.49 -47.86 21.28
CA ASP A 76 -21.67 -47.96 20.07
C ASP A 76 -20.33 -47.23 20.28
N ILE A 77 -19.29 -48.01 20.60
CA ILE A 77 -17.92 -47.51 20.83
C ILE A 77 -17.37 -46.80 19.58
N SER A 78 -17.72 -47.25 18.37
CA SER A 78 -17.28 -46.58 17.14
C SER A 78 -17.89 -45.18 17.01
N LEU A 79 -19.17 -45.04 17.36
CA LEU A 79 -19.82 -43.73 17.43
C LEU A 79 -19.20 -42.85 18.53
N ALA A 80 -18.95 -43.40 19.72
CA ALA A 80 -18.32 -42.68 20.83
C ALA A 80 -16.92 -42.15 20.47
N LEU A 81 -16.08 -42.98 19.84
CA LEU A 81 -14.73 -42.58 19.39
C LEU A 81 -14.79 -41.51 18.29
N ARG A 82 -15.75 -41.60 17.35
CA ARG A 82 -15.97 -40.54 16.35
C ARG A 82 -16.41 -39.22 16.97
N LEU A 83 -17.31 -39.26 17.95
CA LEU A 83 -17.71 -38.08 18.73
C LEU A 83 -16.54 -37.50 19.51
N SER A 84 -15.69 -38.35 20.11
CA SER A 84 -14.49 -37.95 20.84
C SER A 84 -13.50 -37.19 19.94
N ALA A 85 -13.16 -37.74 18.77
CA ALA A 85 -12.31 -37.07 17.80
C ALA A 85 -12.90 -35.72 17.32
N ARG A 86 -14.21 -35.70 17.02
CA ARG A 86 -14.90 -34.47 16.61
C ARG A 86 -14.91 -33.43 17.74
N LEU A 87 -15.09 -33.85 18.99
CA LEU A 87 -15.10 -32.97 20.15
C LEU A 87 -13.76 -32.25 20.31
N ALA A 88 -12.66 -32.99 20.30
CA ALA A 88 -11.31 -32.42 20.42
C ALA A 88 -11.01 -31.40 19.30
N ARG A 89 -11.40 -31.71 18.05
CA ARG A 89 -11.29 -30.77 16.92
C ARG A 89 -12.21 -29.57 17.06
N THR A 90 -13.44 -29.77 17.54
CA THR A 90 -14.43 -28.69 17.75
C THR A 90 -13.96 -27.72 18.80
N ILE A 91 -13.42 -28.22 19.92
CA ILE A 91 -12.83 -27.39 20.98
C ILE A 91 -11.66 -26.59 20.41
N SER A 92 -10.70 -27.26 19.76
CA SER A 92 -9.50 -26.61 19.22
C SER A 92 -9.83 -25.49 18.23
N ASN A 93 -10.69 -25.79 17.24
CA ASN A 93 -11.08 -24.81 16.24
C ASN A 93 -12.00 -23.73 16.82
N GLY A 94 -12.92 -24.09 17.71
CA GLY A 94 -13.85 -23.14 18.32
C GLY A 94 -13.16 -22.12 19.22
N VAL A 95 -12.23 -22.56 20.05
CA VAL A 95 -11.44 -21.69 20.95
C VAL A 95 -10.55 -20.76 20.14
N MET A 96 -9.76 -21.30 19.20
CA MET A 96 -8.86 -20.49 18.37
C MET A 96 -9.61 -19.47 17.50
N SER A 97 -10.81 -19.84 17.02
CA SER A 97 -11.64 -18.98 16.19
C SER A 97 -12.49 -17.98 16.96
N GLY A 98 -12.48 -18.04 18.30
CA GLY A 98 -13.28 -17.21 19.19
C GLY A 98 -14.77 -17.58 19.28
N SER A 99 -15.20 -18.67 18.65
CA SER A 99 -16.61 -19.10 18.65
C SER A 99 -17.01 -19.96 19.86
N LEU A 100 -16.04 -20.53 20.58
CA LEU A 100 -16.24 -21.24 21.84
C LEU A 100 -15.41 -20.60 22.96
N SER A 101 -16.06 -20.30 24.08
CA SER A 101 -15.41 -19.82 25.30
C SER A 101 -15.02 -20.97 26.24
N PHE A 102 -14.01 -20.75 27.08
CA PHE A 102 -13.63 -21.71 28.13
C PHE A 102 -14.78 -21.99 29.12
N LEU A 103 -15.64 -21.00 29.41
CA LEU A 103 -16.81 -21.18 30.28
C LEU A 103 -17.81 -22.17 29.69
N GLN A 104 -18.08 -22.11 28.38
CA GLN A 104 -18.97 -23.07 27.71
C GLN A 104 -18.41 -24.50 27.77
N ILE A 105 -17.09 -24.65 27.64
CA ILE A 105 -16.42 -25.95 27.75
C ILE A 105 -16.53 -26.49 29.18
N MET A 106 -16.21 -25.66 30.19
CA MET A 106 -16.30 -26.04 31.61
C MET A 106 -17.72 -26.39 32.04
N GLY A 107 -18.74 -25.72 31.49
CA GLY A 107 -20.14 -26.03 31.76
C GLY A 107 -20.58 -27.43 31.31
N LYS A 108 -19.76 -28.14 30.53
CA LYS A 108 -20.02 -29.52 30.05
C LYS A 108 -18.82 -30.44 30.29
N ASP A 109 -18.08 -30.23 31.37
CA ASP A 109 -16.86 -30.98 31.67
C ASP A 109 -17.05 -32.51 31.71
N GLU A 110 -18.20 -32.99 32.21
CA GLU A 110 -18.54 -34.42 32.21
C GLU A 110 -18.55 -35.04 30.82
N VAL A 111 -19.01 -34.30 29.80
CA VAL A 111 -19.01 -34.74 28.40
C VAL A 111 -17.58 -34.83 27.87
N VAL A 112 -16.78 -33.79 28.14
CA VAL A 112 -15.38 -33.69 27.73
C VAL A 112 -14.58 -34.83 28.32
N THR A 113 -14.67 -35.01 29.64
CA THR A 113 -13.98 -36.06 30.39
C THR A 113 -14.45 -37.46 29.96
N GLY A 114 -15.76 -37.67 29.79
CA GLY A 114 -16.32 -38.96 29.37
C GLY A 114 -15.88 -39.40 27.97
N LEU A 115 -15.93 -38.50 26.98
CA LEU A 115 -15.51 -38.81 25.61
C LEU A 115 -13.98 -38.94 25.48
N ARG A 116 -13.20 -38.15 26.24
CA ARG A 116 -11.75 -38.33 26.32
C ARG A 116 -11.37 -39.67 26.93
N GLY A 117 -11.94 -39.99 28.10
CA GLY A 117 -11.71 -41.27 28.77
C GLY A 117 -12.10 -42.47 27.91
N THR A 118 -13.11 -42.34 27.03
CA THR A 118 -13.45 -43.38 26.05
C THR A 118 -12.32 -43.60 25.03
N ALA A 119 -11.68 -42.54 24.54
CA ALA A 119 -10.54 -42.68 23.63
C ALA A 119 -9.34 -43.36 24.31
N GLU A 120 -9.09 -43.02 25.58
CA GLU A 120 -8.02 -43.58 26.40
C GLU A 120 -8.28 -45.04 26.81
N ALA A 121 -9.55 -45.44 27.00
CA ALA A 121 -9.91 -46.79 27.41
C ALA A 121 -9.90 -47.82 26.25
N TYR A 122 -10.16 -47.38 25.01
CA TYR A 122 -10.34 -48.25 23.85
C TYR A 122 -9.20 -48.14 22.81
N THR A 123 -7.95 -48.01 23.25
CA THR A 123 -6.78 -47.75 22.38
C THR A 123 -6.55 -48.77 21.25
N THR A 124 -6.99 -50.01 21.42
CA THR A 124 -6.85 -51.08 20.42
C THR A 124 -7.95 -51.06 19.34
N HIS A 125 -8.98 -50.24 19.50
CA HIS A 125 -10.06 -50.10 18.53
C HIS A 125 -9.59 -49.34 17.29
N ALA A 126 -10.04 -49.73 16.09
CA ALA A 126 -9.57 -49.17 14.83
C ALA A 126 -9.75 -47.63 14.70
N SER A 127 -10.76 -47.06 15.36
CA SER A 127 -11.04 -45.62 15.36
C SER A 127 -10.38 -44.83 16.51
N ALA A 128 -9.72 -45.50 17.45
CA ALA A 128 -9.11 -44.83 18.60
C ALA A 128 -7.88 -43.96 18.26
N PRO A 129 -7.00 -44.33 17.31
CA PRO A 129 -5.83 -43.51 16.96
C PRO A 129 -6.20 -42.08 16.53
N ASP A 130 -7.30 -41.91 15.80
CA ASP A 130 -7.74 -40.58 15.35
C ASP A 130 -8.27 -39.73 16.50
N ALA A 131 -8.96 -40.34 17.45
CA ALA A 131 -9.45 -39.63 18.65
C ALA A 131 -8.29 -39.24 19.57
N LEU A 132 -7.35 -40.15 19.82
CA LEU A 132 -6.16 -39.88 20.63
C LEU A 132 -5.31 -38.77 20.03
N ARG A 133 -5.02 -38.84 18.72
CA ARG A 133 -4.28 -37.79 18.01
C ARG A 133 -4.98 -36.43 18.09
N ALA A 134 -6.31 -36.40 17.93
CA ALA A 134 -7.06 -35.16 18.05
C ALA A 134 -6.99 -34.56 19.46
N TRP A 135 -6.99 -35.39 20.52
CA TRP A 135 -6.81 -34.94 21.90
C TRP A 135 -5.39 -34.46 22.18
N GLU A 136 -4.37 -35.15 21.68
CA GLU A 136 -2.97 -34.69 21.78
C GLU A 136 -2.81 -33.29 21.16
N GLU A 137 -3.35 -33.09 19.95
CA GLU A 137 -3.34 -31.78 19.29
C GLU A 137 -4.11 -30.72 20.10
N CYS A 138 -5.28 -31.08 20.62
CA CYS A 138 -6.09 -30.20 21.46
C CYS A 138 -5.36 -29.78 22.74
N ASP A 139 -4.65 -30.70 23.38
CA ASP A 139 -3.89 -30.44 24.61
C ASP A 139 -2.69 -29.52 24.32
N VAL A 140 -1.97 -29.73 23.21
CA VAL A 140 -0.87 -28.86 22.79
C VAL A 140 -1.36 -27.43 22.55
N ILE A 141 -2.50 -27.26 21.86
CA ILE A 141 -3.09 -25.95 21.58
C ILE A 141 -3.52 -25.27 22.88
N ARG A 142 -4.27 -25.99 23.74
CA ARG A 142 -4.74 -25.44 25.03
C ARG A 142 -3.56 -25.07 25.94
N GLY A 143 -2.53 -25.91 26.00
CA GLY A 143 -1.31 -25.62 26.75
C GLY A 143 -0.59 -24.39 26.23
N SER A 144 -0.53 -24.21 24.91
CA SER A 144 0.07 -23.02 24.28
C SER A 144 -0.73 -21.75 24.58
N LEU A 145 -2.06 -21.83 24.72
CA LEU A 145 -2.93 -20.70 25.06
C LEU A 145 -2.92 -20.34 26.55
N ALA A 146 -2.71 -21.31 27.44
CA ALA A 146 -2.85 -21.14 28.89
C ALA A 146 -1.89 -20.09 29.51
N GLY A 147 -0.82 -19.72 28.80
CA GLY A 147 0.13 -18.69 29.23
C GLY A 147 -0.02 -17.33 28.54
N ILE A 148 -0.86 -17.21 27.51
CA ILE A 148 -0.94 -16.01 26.66
C ILE A 148 -1.82 -14.96 27.33
N GLN A 149 -1.23 -13.82 27.66
CA GLN A 149 -1.94 -12.65 28.18
C GLN A 149 -2.46 -11.76 27.05
N ASP A 150 -3.40 -10.86 27.36
CA ASP A 150 -3.89 -9.90 26.37
C ASP A 150 -2.79 -8.92 25.91
N GLU A 151 -1.81 -8.63 26.76
CA GLU A 151 -0.61 -7.87 26.39
C GLU A 151 0.24 -8.59 25.31
N ASP A 152 0.34 -9.92 25.37
CA ASP A 152 1.05 -10.73 24.37
C ASP A 152 0.33 -10.71 23.02
N LYS A 153 -1.02 -10.76 23.06
CA LYS A 153 -1.85 -10.59 21.86
C LYS A 153 -1.64 -9.21 21.25
N GLU A 154 -1.72 -8.14 22.03
CA GLU A 154 -1.51 -6.77 21.54
C GLU A 154 -0.09 -6.54 21.00
N ARG A 155 0.93 -7.11 21.65
CA ARG A 155 2.30 -7.09 21.14
C ARG A 155 2.40 -7.80 19.80
N SER A 156 1.79 -8.99 19.68
CA SER A 156 1.80 -9.79 18.46
C SER A 156 1.01 -9.13 17.33
N ARG A 157 -0.13 -8.50 17.62
CA ARG A 157 -0.89 -7.68 16.64
C ARG A 157 -0.02 -6.58 16.06
N ARG A 158 0.66 -5.82 16.93
CA ARG A 158 1.55 -4.73 16.49
C ARG A 158 2.75 -5.25 15.69
N ALA A 159 3.39 -6.33 16.15
CA ALA A 159 4.53 -6.91 15.46
C ALA A 159 4.16 -7.49 14.09
N PHE A 160 3.05 -8.23 14.02
CA PHE A 160 2.54 -8.80 12.77
C PHE A 160 2.10 -7.71 11.77
N ALA A 161 1.41 -6.67 12.24
CA ALA A 161 0.99 -5.54 11.39
C ALA A 161 2.17 -4.72 10.83
N ARG A 162 3.36 -4.81 11.45
CA ARG A 162 4.58 -4.13 11.00
C ARG A 162 5.45 -4.98 10.06
N LEU A 163 5.09 -6.24 9.83
CA LEU A 163 5.86 -7.09 8.92
C LEU A 163 5.85 -6.50 7.50
N PRO A 164 6.99 -6.56 6.77
CA PRO A 164 7.01 -6.20 5.36
C PRO A 164 6.14 -7.20 4.60
N VAL A 165 5.06 -6.72 3.98
CA VAL A 165 4.16 -7.54 3.14
C VAL A 165 4.50 -7.45 1.65
N LEU A 166 5.40 -6.53 1.29
CA LEU A 166 5.93 -6.35 -0.05
C LEU A 166 7.38 -6.86 -0.11
N LYS A 167 7.75 -7.46 -1.24
CA LYS A 167 9.14 -7.82 -1.57
C LYS A 167 10.01 -6.56 -1.57
N GLN A 168 11.21 -6.65 -1.01
CA GLN A 168 12.12 -5.50 -0.89
C GLN A 168 12.97 -5.32 -2.13
N PHE A 169 13.18 -4.06 -2.51
CA PHE A 169 14.11 -3.65 -3.55
C PHE A 169 15.53 -3.50 -2.98
N TYR A 170 16.55 -3.58 -3.83
CA TYR A 170 17.94 -3.37 -3.39
C TYR A 170 18.28 -1.91 -3.04
N ASP A 171 17.41 -0.95 -3.38
CA ASP A 171 17.62 0.49 -3.13
C ASP A 171 17.38 0.88 -1.66
N GLY A 172 17.09 -0.09 -0.79
CA GLY A 172 16.71 0.16 0.60
C GLY A 172 15.36 0.83 0.71
N ALA A 173 15.23 1.67 1.74
CA ALA A 173 14.03 2.45 2.01
C ALA A 173 13.96 3.78 1.22
N THR A 174 14.80 3.99 0.20
CA THR A 174 14.75 5.23 -0.60
C THR A 174 13.61 5.12 -1.62
N PRO A 175 12.47 5.81 -1.41
CA PRO A 175 11.34 5.74 -2.31
C PRO A 175 11.62 6.56 -3.57
N GLU A 176 10.98 6.21 -4.68
CA GLU A 176 10.95 7.11 -5.82
C GLU A 176 10.16 8.38 -5.48
N TYR A 177 10.61 9.52 -6.00
CA TYR A 177 10.12 10.84 -5.60
C TYR A 177 9.50 11.58 -6.78
N TYR A 178 8.23 11.94 -6.67
CA TYR A 178 7.48 12.70 -7.69
C TYR A 178 6.89 13.96 -7.07
N LEU A 179 7.49 15.13 -7.40
CA LEU A 179 7.11 16.38 -6.75
C LEU A 179 5.78 16.96 -7.22
N VAL A 180 5.48 16.85 -8.50
CA VAL A 180 4.38 17.59 -9.12
C VAL A 180 3.46 16.62 -9.82
N GLY A 181 2.20 16.60 -9.35
CA GLY A 181 1.12 15.87 -10.00
C GLY A 181 0.89 16.38 -11.42
N HIS A 182 0.31 15.55 -12.26
CA HIS A 182 0.08 15.85 -13.68
C HIS A 182 -1.31 15.41 -14.11
N ASP A 183 -2.24 15.41 -13.17
CA ASP A 183 -3.59 14.92 -13.30
C ASP A 183 -4.62 15.98 -12.86
N HIS A 184 -5.83 15.82 -13.36
CA HIS A 184 -6.94 16.69 -13.01
C HIS A 184 -7.32 16.54 -11.54
N LEU A 185 -7.53 17.68 -10.87
CA LEU A 185 -7.94 17.69 -9.47
C LEU A 185 -9.33 17.04 -9.32
N LEU A 186 -9.44 16.11 -8.38
CA LEU A 186 -10.69 15.52 -7.92
C LEU A 186 -11.16 16.15 -6.60
N SER A 187 -12.44 16.04 -6.29
CA SER A 187 -12.97 16.28 -4.95
C SER A 187 -13.55 14.97 -4.43
N ILE A 188 -13.01 14.39 -3.35
CA ILE A 188 -13.43 13.06 -2.86
C ILE A 188 -14.92 13.00 -2.47
N LEU A 189 -15.57 14.15 -2.33
CA LEU A 189 -17.00 14.28 -2.17
C LEU A 189 -17.78 14.28 -3.49
N ASP A 190 -17.26 14.89 -4.54
CA ASP A 190 -18.00 15.14 -5.77
C ASP A 190 -17.67 14.12 -6.87
N ASP A 191 -16.39 13.74 -7.02
CA ASP A 191 -15.87 13.02 -8.16
C ASP A 191 -14.45 12.42 -7.95
N TYR A 192 -14.02 11.59 -8.89
CA TYR A 192 -12.64 11.08 -9.02
C TYR A 192 -11.92 11.69 -10.24
N GLY A 193 -12.28 12.93 -10.61
CA GLY A 193 -11.81 13.65 -11.79
C GLY A 193 -12.98 14.20 -12.64
N PRO A 194 -12.70 15.09 -13.61
CA PRO A 194 -13.73 15.73 -14.46
C PRO A 194 -14.70 14.76 -15.12
N ASP A 195 -14.20 13.62 -15.56
CA ASP A 195 -14.97 12.64 -16.33
C ASP A 195 -15.56 11.51 -15.46
N HIS A 196 -15.36 11.57 -14.13
CA HIS A 196 -15.73 10.50 -13.19
C HIS A 196 -16.57 11.02 -12.00
N PRO A 197 -17.79 11.54 -12.24
CA PRO A 197 -18.66 12.03 -11.17
C PRO A 197 -19.08 10.89 -10.22
N CYS A 198 -18.92 11.10 -8.91
CA CYS A 198 -19.33 10.14 -7.88
C CYS A 198 -19.74 10.87 -6.58
N PRO A 199 -20.85 11.63 -6.59
CA PRO A 199 -21.21 12.51 -5.49
C PRO A 199 -21.61 11.74 -4.22
N LEU A 200 -21.03 12.12 -3.08
CA LEU A 200 -21.43 11.71 -1.74
C LEU A 200 -22.49 12.68 -1.22
N ASP A 201 -23.76 12.31 -1.33
CA ASP A 201 -24.86 13.13 -0.79
C ASP A 201 -24.85 13.13 0.74
N LEU A 202 -24.32 14.21 1.31
CA LEU A 202 -24.28 14.47 2.75
C LEU A 202 -25.66 14.72 3.36
N LYS A 203 -26.63 15.27 2.61
CA LYS A 203 -27.98 15.55 3.13
C LYS A 203 -28.72 14.26 3.47
N ALA A 204 -28.46 13.21 2.70
CA ALA A 204 -29.00 11.88 2.89
C ALA A 204 -28.21 11.03 3.92
N CYS A 205 -27.17 11.57 4.56
CA CYS A 205 -26.41 10.86 5.59
C CYS A 205 -27.07 11.04 6.97
N HIS A 206 -27.09 9.97 7.76
CA HIS A 206 -27.48 10.01 9.18
C HIS A 206 -26.47 10.84 10.00
N ALA A 207 -26.92 11.40 11.13
CA ALA A 207 -26.10 12.27 11.98
C ALA A 207 -24.82 11.57 12.49
N ASP A 208 -24.90 10.27 12.72
CA ASP A 208 -23.83 9.38 13.14
C ASP A 208 -22.75 9.20 12.05
N VAL A 209 -23.11 9.28 10.77
CA VAL A 209 -22.14 9.34 9.65
C VAL A 209 -21.54 10.74 9.54
N LEU A 210 -22.38 11.79 9.62
CA LEU A 210 -21.93 13.19 9.51
C LEU A 210 -20.94 13.56 10.63
N SER A 211 -21.14 13.06 11.84
CA SER A 211 -20.27 13.29 13.00
C SER A 211 -18.95 12.50 12.96
N ASN A 212 -18.77 11.64 11.95
CA ASN A 212 -17.62 10.76 11.79
C ASN A 212 -17.08 10.73 10.35
N LEU A 213 -17.25 11.79 9.55
CA LEU A 213 -16.73 11.82 8.18
C LEU A 213 -15.20 11.74 8.21
N SER A 214 -14.65 10.74 7.54
CA SER A 214 -13.21 10.51 7.53
C SER A 214 -12.73 10.10 6.14
N PHE A 215 -11.71 10.79 5.63
CA PHE A 215 -11.19 10.61 4.29
C PHE A 215 -9.70 10.30 4.33
N PHE A 216 -9.26 9.31 3.55
CA PHE A 216 -7.85 8.92 3.47
C PHE A 216 -7.30 9.23 2.08
N PHE A 217 -6.14 9.88 2.02
CA PHE A 217 -5.37 10.10 0.79
C PHE A 217 -4.04 9.36 0.91
N GLY A 218 -3.86 8.34 0.08
CA GLY A 218 -2.62 7.59 -0.07
C GLY A 218 -1.89 7.99 -1.35
N GLY A 219 -0.58 8.19 -1.27
CA GLY A 219 0.19 8.75 -2.40
C GLY A 219 -0.21 10.20 -2.65
N VAL A 220 -0.19 11.01 -1.58
CA VAL A 220 -0.73 12.38 -1.56
C VAL A 220 -0.05 13.28 -2.58
N GLY A 221 1.26 13.10 -2.82
CA GLY A 221 2.00 13.94 -3.74
C GLY A 221 1.96 15.41 -3.30
N ASP A 222 1.57 16.32 -4.19
CA ASP A 222 1.47 17.76 -3.91
C ASP A 222 0.16 18.18 -3.23
N ALA A 223 -0.61 17.23 -2.71
CA ALA A 223 -1.87 17.44 -1.99
C ALA A 223 -2.97 18.20 -2.78
N ARG A 224 -2.84 18.36 -4.11
CA ARG A 224 -3.85 19.06 -4.94
C ARG A 224 -5.27 18.52 -4.71
N HIS A 225 -5.41 17.20 -4.59
CA HIS A 225 -6.68 16.52 -4.34
C HIS A 225 -7.24 16.74 -2.94
N VAL A 226 -6.36 16.95 -1.95
CA VAL A 226 -6.76 17.29 -0.58
C VAL A 226 -7.34 18.69 -0.58
N TYR A 227 -6.65 19.65 -1.19
CA TYR A 227 -7.11 21.04 -1.27
C TYR A 227 -8.45 21.18 -2.02
N SER A 228 -8.60 20.53 -3.19
CA SER A 228 -9.88 20.52 -3.91
C SER A 228 -10.99 19.80 -3.14
N SER A 229 -10.66 18.75 -2.38
CA SER A 229 -11.63 18.06 -1.52
C SER A 229 -12.09 18.93 -0.35
N ILE A 230 -11.22 19.80 0.21
CA ILE A 230 -11.63 20.80 1.20
C ILE A 230 -12.67 21.76 0.61
N ILE A 231 -12.48 22.21 -0.64
CA ILE A 231 -13.45 23.06 -1.35
C ILE A 231 -14.80 22.33 -1.52
N GLY A 232 -14.78 21.07 -1.97
CA GLY A 232 -15.98 20.24 -2.11
C GLY A 232 -16.72 20.03 -0.78
N LEU A 233 -15.98 19.75 0.29
CA LEU A 233 -16.49 19.67 1.67
C LEU A 233 -17.17 20.96 2.11
N GLY A 234 -16.53 22.12 1.91
CA GLY A 234 -17.13 23.41 2.24
C GLY A 234 -18.47 23.62 1.54
N ARG A 235 -18.55 23.30 0.24
CA ARG A 235 -19.80 23.36 -0.55
C ARG A 235 -20.85 22.39 0.00
N GLY A 236 -20.49 21.12 0.20
CA GLY A 236 -21.39 20.10 0.73
C GLY A 236 -21.97 20.48 2.09
N ILE A 237 -21.13 20.89 3.03
CA ILE A 237 -21.50 21.29 4.39
C ILE A 237 -22.36 22.57 4.39
N SER A 238 -22.03 23.55 3.54
CA SER A 238 -22.81 24.79 3.44
C SER A 238 -24.26 24.56 3.00
N SER A 239 -24.54 23.41 2.37
CA SER A 239 -25.88 23.04 1.91
C SER A 239 -26.72 22.32 2.98
N LEU A 240 -26.11 21.92 4.10
CA LEU A 240 -26.77 21.22 5.20
C LEU A 240 -27.59 22.18 6.08
N SER A 241 -28.58 21.65 6.78
CA SER A 241 -29.29 22.38 7.84
C SER A 241 -28.34 22.75 8.99
N ASP A 242 -28.72 23.72 9.83
CA ASP A 242 -27.87 24.15 10.96
C ASP A 242 -27.59 23.00 11.94
N GLU A 243 -28.58 22.15 12.21
CA GLU A 243 -28.43 20.95 13.05
C GLU A 243 -27.42 19.96 12.46
N GLN A 244 -27.57 19.64 11.18
CA GLN A 244 -26.66 18.72 10.47
C GLN A 244 -25.23 19.30 10.40
N ARG A 245 -25.12 20.60 10.15
CA ARG A 245 -23.84 21.31 10.07
C ARG A 245 -23.11 21.29 11.42
N ASN A 246 -23.83 21.57 12.51
CA ASN A 246 -23.26 21.53 13.87
C ASN A 246 -22.84 20.12 14.30
N ALA A 247 -23.53 19.09 13.79
CA ALA A 247 -23.15 17.70 14.03
C ALA A 247 -21.95 17.23 13.19
N THR A 248 -21.65 17.91 12.08
CA THR A 248 -20.66 17.43 11.11
C THR A 248 -19.23 17.59 11.61
N LYS A 249 -18.46 16.49 11.58
CA LYS A 249 -17.02 16.50 11.86
C LYS A 249 -16.28 15.81 10.75
N VAL A 250 -15.21 16.44 10.27
CA VAL A 250 -14.43 15.97 9.12
C VAL A 250 -13.00 15.72 9.54
N HIS A 251 -12.47 14.56 9.14
CA HIS A 251 -11.09 14.19 9.30
C HIS A 251 -10.44 13.84 7.96
N LEU A 252 -9.28 14.42 7.65
CA LEU A 252 -8.47 14.06 6.49
C LEU A 252 -7.17 13.42 6.95
N ALA A 253 -6.90 12.19 6.52
CA ALA A 253 -5.64 11.50 6.76
C ALA A 253 -4.79 11.50 5.48
N LEU A 254 -3.59 12.05 5.59
CA LEU A 254 -2.62 12.17 4.50
C LEU A 254 -1.48 11.19 4.75
N SER A 255 -1.19 10.35 3.75
CA SER A 255 -0.15 9.33 3.81
C SER A 255 0.65 9.31 2.52
N ASP A 256 1.96 9.50 2.65
CA ASP A 256 2.90 9.36 1.55
C ASP A 256 4.08 8.50 2.01
N ILE A 257 4.65 7.71 1.08
CA ILE A 257 5.86 6.93 1.36
C ILE A 257 7.07 7.86 1.47
N HIS A 258 7.01 9.02 0.84
CA HIS A 258 8.11 9.97 0.78
C HIS A 258 7.88 11.17 1.74
N PRO A 259 8.62 11.28 2.87
CA PRO A 259 8.35 12.30 3.88
C PRO A 259 8.62 13.74 3.38
N ALA A 260 9.46 13.94 2.37
CA ALA A 260 9.66 15.27 1.77
C ALA A 260 8.37 15.86 1.16
N MET A 261 7.47 15.02 0.65
CA MET A 261 6.17 15.48 0.14
C MET A 261 5.30 16.03 1.27
N LEU A 262 5.21 15.29 2.38
CA LEU A 262 4.48 15.75 3.57
C LEU A 262 5.08 17.04 4.16
N CYS A 263 6.40 17.21 4.15
CA CYS A 263 7.03 18.48 4.54
C CYS A 263 6.55 19.65 3.66
N ARG A 264 6.49 19.45 2.34
CA ARG A 264 6.05 20.49 1.40
C ARG A 264 4.58 20.82 1.64
N ASP A 265 3.73 19.82 1.81
CA ASP A 265 2.31 20.00 2.12
C ASP A 265 2.11 20.77 3.43
N LEU A 266 2.92 20.48 4.46
CA LEU A 266 2.90 21.23 5.73
C LEU A 266 3.25 22.69 5.54
N VAL A 267 4.26 23.02 4.74
CA VAL A 267 4.63 24.41 4.45
C VAL A 267 3.44 25.14 3.80
N ILE A 268 2.79 24.53 2.80
CA ILE A 268 1.62 25.13 2.16
C ILE A 268 0.44 25.27 3.14
N LEU A 269 0.14 24.23 3.94
CA LEU A 269 -0.93 24.26 4.94
C LEU A 269 -0.72 25.35 5.99
N MET A 270 0.52 25.57 6.44
CA MET A 270 0.84 26.62 7.40
C MET A 270 0.80 28.02 6.77
N LEU A 271 1.18 28.18 5.50
CA LEU A 271 0.98 29.43 4.76
C LEU A 271 -0.52 29.74 4.59
N LEU A 272 -1.36 28.73 4.35
CA LEU A 272 -2.81 28.87 4.30
C LEU A 272 -3.40 29.24 5.66
N ASP A 273 -2.86 28.70 6.77
CA ASP A 273 -3.26 29.08 8.13
C ASP A 273 -2.92 30.56 8.42
N LEU A 274 -1.78 31.07 7.92
CA LEU A 274 -1.45 32.49 7.99
C LEU A 274 -2.42 33.35 7.16
N LEU A 275 -2.78 32.90 5.96
CA LEU A 275 -3.75 33.61 5.12
C LEU A 275 -5.15 33.65 5.78
N ARG A 276 -5.55 32.55 6.43
CA ARG A 276 -6.81 32.44 7.16
C ARG A 276 -6.89 33.37 8.37
N ALA A 277 -5.75 33.72 8.98
CA ALA A 277 -5.69 34.65 10.11
C ALA A 277 -6.03 36.11 9.75
N GLN A 278 -6.44 36.37 8.49
CA GLN A 278 -6.82 37.68 7.96
C GLN A 278 -5.75 38.74 8.21
N PRO A 279 -4.55 38.57 7.62
CA PRO A 279 -3.48 39.55 7.72
C PRO A 279 -3.89 40.89 7.08
N ASN A 280 -3.09 41.93 7.31
CA ASN A 280 -3.29 43.18 6.58
C ASN A 280 -3.16 42.96 5.05
N LYS A 281 -3.75 43.84 4.24
CA LYS A 281 -3.80 43.65 2.76
C LYS A 281 -2.43 43.46 2.10
N PRO A 282 -1.36 44.22 2.43
CA PRO A 282 -0.03 44.00 1.86
C PRO A 282 0.56 42.62 2.17
N ASP A 283 0.39 42.15 3.41
CA ASP A 283 0.85 40.83 3.83
C ASP A 283 0.00 39.73 3.19
N GLU A 284 -1.31 39.93 3.06
CA GLU A 284 -2.24 39.03 2.37
C GLU A 284 -1.77 38.74 0.94
N LEU A 285 -1.48 39.78 0.15
CA LEU A 285 -0.98 39.64 -1.22
C LEU A 285 0.35 38.89 -1.26
N SER A 286 1.24 39.19 -0.32
CA SER A 286 2.57 38.58 -0.23
C SER A 286 2.50 37.10 0.17
N ILE A 287 1.58 36.73 1.07
CA ILE A 287 1.33 35.35 1.47
C ILE A 287 0.72 34.56 0.31
N LYS A 288 -0.26 35.12 -0.42
CA LYS A 288 -0.80 34.49 -1.64
C LYS A 288 0.30 34.24 -2.66
N ALA A 289 1.19 35.20 -2.87
CA ALA A 289 2.34 35.03 -3.77
C ALA A 289 3.31 33.95 -3.26
N ALA A 290 3.60 33.91 -1.97
CA ALA A 290 4.42 32.85 -1.38
C ALA A 290 3.81 31.46 -1.63
N ILE A 291 2.50 31.29 -1.40
CA ILE A 291 1.75 30.04 -1.69
C ILE A 291 1.86 29.69 -3.18
N HIS A 292 1.56 30.64 -4.06
CA HIS A 292 1.61 30.44 -5.51
C HIS A 292 2.96 29.90 -5.98
N TYR A 293 4.06 30.58 -5.63
CA TYR A 293 5.39 30.15 -6.05
C TYR A 293 5.84 28.85 -5.36
N THR A 294 5.54 28.66 -4.08
CA THR A 294 5.93 27.45 -3.34
C THR A 294 5.22 26.20 -3.88
N PHE A 295 3.93 26.33 -4.21
CA PHE A 295 3.11 25.26 -4.77
C PHE A 295 3.42 25.03 -6.24
N SER A 296 3.55 26.09 -7.04
CA SER A 296 3.51 25.98 -8.50
C SER A 296 4.87 26.01 -9.17
N PHE A 297 5.96 26.38 -8.49
CA PHE A 297 7.22 26.65 -9.20
C PHE A 297 8.50 26.32 -8.43
N ASN A 298 9.61 26.16 -9.16
CA ASN A 298 10.91 25.78 -8.59
C ASN A 298 11.75 26.96 -8.10
N VAL A 299 11.36 28.21 -8.37
CA VAL A 299 11.99 29.42 -7.84
C VAL A 299 10.95 30.37 -7.24
N ILE A 300 11.39 31.15 -6.24
CA ILE A 300 10.52 32.06 -5.47
C ILE A 300 11.19 33.44 -5.43
N PRO A 301 10.47 34.54 -5.71
CA PRO A 301 11.00 35.89 -5.47
C PRO A 301 11.45 36.08 -4.01
N LYS A 302 12.64 36.65 -3.79
CA LYS A 302 13.24 36.84 -2.46
C LYS A 302 12.35 37.64 -1.51
N ILE A 303 11.54 38.56 -2.03
CA ILE A 303 10.57 39.34 -1.23
C ILE A 303 9.49 38.47 -0.58
N TYR A 304 9.15 37.32 -1.19
CA TYR A 304 8.16 36.38 -0.67
C TYR A 304 8.79 35.22 0.10
N MET A 305 10.09 34.91 -0.12
CA MET A 305 10.84 33.87 0.59
C MET A 305 10.75 33.99 2.12
N LYS A 306 10.72 35.23 2.65
CA LYS A 306 10.59 35.46 4.11
C LYS A 306 9.40 34.72 4.73
N TRP A 307 8.29 34.55 4.00
CA TRP A 307 7.10 33.84 4.49
C TRP A 307 7.32 32.34 4.53
N VAL A 308 8.02 31.81 3.53
CA VAL A 308 8.40 30.39 3.44
C VAL A 308 9.40 30.04 4.54
N ASP A 309 10.46 30.84 4.68
CA ASP A 309 11.52 30.64 5.69
C ASP A 309 10.95 30.73 7.11
N ASN A 310 10.11 31.73 7.39
CA ASN A 310 9.42 31.85 8.68
C ASN A 310 8.53 30.65 8.97
N THR A 311 7.85 30.13 7.95
CA THR A 311 6.98 28.95 8.07
C THR A 311 7.81 27.69 8.37
N ILE A 312 8.92 27.49 7.66
CA ILE A 312 9.87 26.39 7.91
C ILE A 312 10.43 26.50 9.33
N GLY A 313 10.86 27.69 9.77
CA GLY A 313 11.35 27.92 11.13
C GLY A 313 10.31 27.61 12.20
N ARG A 314 9.05 28.03 12.00
CA ARG A 314 7.93 27.71 12.90
C ARG A 314 7.64 26.21 12.95
N LEU A 315 7.64 25.52 11.80
CA LEU A 315 7.44 24.08 11.75
C LEU A 315 8.56 23.33 12.48
N ARG A 316 9.83 23.71 12.28
CA ARG A 316 10.98 23.13 13.02
C ARG A 316 10.80 23.27 14.53
N HIS A 317 10.42 24.46 14.99
CA HIS A 317 10.20 24.71 16.42
C HIS A 317 9.02 23.90 16.98
N THR A 318 7.87 23.93 16.30
CA THR A 318 6.64 23.28 16.78
C THR A 318 6.71 21.76 16.75
N LEU A 319 7.33 21.16 15.73
CA LEU A 319 7.53 19.71 15.62
C LEU A 319 8.59 19.17 16.59
N SER A 320 9.56 20.00 16.98
CA SER A 320 10.60 19.63 17.95
C SER A 320 10.18 19.88 19.41
N SER A 321 9.07 20.59 19.64
CA SER A 321 8.56 20.88 20.99
C SER A 321 7.90 19.67 21.62
N THR A 322 8.05 19.48 22.94
CA THR A 322 7.38 18.42 23.70
C THR A 322 6.52 19.03 24.80
N PRO A 323 5.17 18.96 24.73
CA PRO A 323 4.36 18.42 23.63
C PRO A 323 4.43 19.32 22.37
N SER A 324 4.10 18.77 21.19
CA SER A 324 4.14 19.54 19.94
C SER A 324 3.18 20.73 20.00
N ALA A 325 3.67 21.92 19.67
CA ALA A 325 2.86 23.15 19.64
C ALA A 325 2.13 23.35 18.30
N LEU A 326 1.67 22.24 17.69
CA LEU A 326 0.94 22.27 16.42
C LEU A 326 -0.46 22.88 16.61
N PRO A 327 -1.03 23.51 15.56
CA PRO A 327 -2.41 23.96 15.60
C PRO A 327 -3.37 22.81 15.96
N PRO A 328 -4.49 23.08 16.67
CA PRO A 328 -5.40 22.02 17.13
C PRO A 328 -6.07 21.24 15.99
N TRP A 329 -6.04 21.77 14.77
CA TRP A 329 -6.55 21.10 13.58
C TRP A 329 -5.52 20.18 12.93
N LEU A 330 -4.27 20.14 13.38
CA LEU A 330 -3.20 19.36 12.76
C LEU A 330 -2.61 18.36 13.74
N HIS A 331 -2.54 17.10 13.35
CA HIS A 331 -1.78 16.08 14.08
C HIS A 331 -0.69 15.47 13.19
N VAL A 332 0.51 15.37 13.75
CA VAL A 332 1.66 14.69 13.16
C VAL A 332 2.18 13.69 14.20
N SER A 333 2.31 12.41 13.84
CA SER A 333 2.89 11.40 14.73
C SER A 333 4.36 11.70 15.06
N THR A 334 4.82 11.34 16.25
CA THR A 334 6.20 11.59 16.73
C THR A 334 7.30 11.12 15.76
N GLU A 335 7.11 9.95 15.16
CA GLU A 335 8.04 9.33 14.21
C GLU A 335 8.06 10.12 12.90
N ALA A 336 6.89 10.54 12.42
CA ALA A 336 6.80 11.44 11.27
C ALA A 336 7.46 12.78 11.60
N ALA A 337 7.16 13.41 12.74
CA ALA A 337 7.77 14.67 13.16
C ALA A 337 9.30 14.59 13.16
N THR A 338 9.87 13.50 13.67
CA THR A 338 11.33 13.26 13.67
C THR A 338 11.90 13.18 12.24
N ALA A 339 11.22 12.51 11.32
CA ALA A 339 11.65 12.42 9.93
C ALA A 339 11.52 13.77 9.20
N LEU A 340 10.43 14.51 9.45
CA LEU A 340 10.14 15.79 8.82
C LEU A 340 11.13 16.88 9.27
N VAL A 341 11.45 16.94 10.57
CA VAL A 341 12.44 17.92 11.11
C VAL A 341 13.80 17.78 10.42
N LYS A 342 14.27 16.54 10.19
CA LYS A 342 15.54 16.30 9.47
C LYS A 342 15.54 16.89 8.05
N ILE A 343 14.39 16.90 7.38
CA ILE A 343 14.25 17.49 6.04
C ILE A 343 14.19 19.01 6.15
N LEU A 344 13.38 19.55 7.05
CA LEU A 344 13.25 20.99 7.29
C LEU A 344 14.58 21.64 7.68
N ASP A 345 15.46 20.91 8.39
CA ASP A 345 16.81 21.38 8.71
C ASP A 345 17.69 21.59 7.47
N THR A 346 17.44 20.84 6.38
CA THR A 346 18.16 21.01 5.10
C THR A 346 17.58 22.11 4.22
N TRP A 347 16.36 22.57 4.51
CA TRP A 347 15.66 23.57 3.71
C TRP A 347 15.96 25.01 4.11
N SER A 348 16.53 25.24 5.31
CA SER A 348 16.86 26.58 5.80
C SER A 348 18.01 26.59 6.80
N PRO A 349 19.17 27.20 6.48
CA PRO A 349 19.50 27.80 5.19
C PRO A 349 19.77 26.73 4.12
N LEU A 350 19.50 27.07 2.86
CA LEU A 350 19.93 26.27 1.71
C LEU A 350 21.46 26.29 1.55
N GLU A 351 22.02 25.24 0.95
CA GLU A 351 23.45 25.18 0.63
C GLU A 351 23.84 26.24 -0.40
N ALA A 352 25.10 26.68 -0.40
CA ALA A 352 25.57 27.76 -1.29
C ALA A 352 25.36 27.47 -2.79
N GLY A 353 25.30 26.19 -3.20
CA GLY A 353 25.04 25.77 -4.57
C GLY A 353 23.55 25.76 -4.96
N GLN A 354 22.64 25.86 -4.00
CA GLN A 354 21.18 25.75 -4.18
C GLN A 354 20.57 27.12 -4.54
N THR A 355 20.97 27.65 -5.70
CA THR A 355 20.55 28.96 -6.22
C THR A 355 19.42 28.86 -7.24
N ALA A 356 18.74 29.99 -7.51
CA ALA A 356 17.71 30.07 -8.55
C ALA A 356 18.25 29.65 -9.94
N GLU A 357 19.44 30.13 -10.30
CA GLU A 357 20.10 29.76 -11.57
C GLU A 357 20.34 28.24 -11.67
N ASN A 358 20.85 27.62 -10.60
CA ASN A 358 21.20 26.20 -10.64
C ASN A 358 19.95 25.31 -10.65
N ILE A 359 18.91 25.61 -9.87
CA ILE A 359 17.69 24.79 -9.88
C ILE A 359 16.94 24.90 -11.22
N MET A 360 16.92 26.08 -11.85
CA MET A 360 16.37 26.25 -13.20
C MET A 360 17.18 25.47 -14.25
N THR A 361 18.51 25.44 -14.10
CA THR A 361 19.40 24.66 -14.97
C THR A 361 19.13 23.17 -14.82
N VAL A 362 19.07 22.67 -13.58
CA VAL A 362 18.88 21.24 -13.28
C VAL A 362 17.52 20.74 -13.79
N ALA A 363 16.46 21.55 -13.71
CA ALA A 363 15.14 21.20 -14.23
C ALA A 363 15.09 20.93 -15.75
N ARG A 364 16.08 21.41 -16.50
CA ARG A 364 16.21 21.22 -17.96
C ARG A 364 17.43 20.37 -18.35
N HIS A 365 18.22 19.93 -17.38
CA HIS A 365 19.41 19.13 -17.64
C HIS A 365 19.02 17.68 -17.92
N GLN A 366 19.47 17.14 -19.05
CA GLN A 366 19.31 15.73 -19.41
C GLN A 366 20.64 15.00 -19.22
N PRO A 367 20.90 14.42 -18.04
CA PRO A 367 22.19 13.79 -17.77
C PRO A 367 22.36 12.50 -18.55
N SER A 368 23.58 12.28 -19.04
CA SER A 368 23.99 10.96 -19.54
C SER A 368 23.89 9.90 -18.44
N MET A 369 23.83 8.61 -18.79
CA MET A 369 23.79 7.52 -17.80
C MET A 369 24.98 7.55 -16.85
N SER A 370 26.17 7.89 -17.35
CA SER A 370 27.37 8.07 -16.54
C SER A 370 27.24 9.21 -15.54
N GLU A 371 26.59 10.31 -15.92
CA GLU A 371 26.37 11.47 -15.04
C GLU A 371 25.28 11.20 -14.00
N ARG A 372 24.22 10.43 -14.33
CA ARG A 372 23.21 10.01 -13.35
C ARG A 372 23.85 9.24 -12.21
N HIS A 373 24.79 8.35 -12.51
CA HIS A 373 25.48 7.54 -11.49
C HIS A 373 26.62 8.28 -10.76
N ALA A 374 26.94 9.52 -11.13
CA ALA A 374 27.97 10.32 -10.50
C ALA A 374 27.47 10.97 -9.20
N SER A 375 28.37 11.15 -8.22
CA SER A 375 28.06 11.82 -6.96
C SER A 375 27.92 13.34 -7.09
N GLN A 376 28.38 13.93 -8.20
CA GLN A 376 28.26 15.36 -8.48
C GLN A 376 28.00 15.61 -9.98
N PRO A 377 27.31 16.70 -10.34
CA PRO A 377 27.04 17.05 -11.72
C PRO A 377 28.36 17.45 -12.39
N SER A 378 28.52 17.15 -13.69
CA SER A 378 29.67 17.66 -14.43
C SER A 378 29.56 19.20 -14.51
N LYS A 379 30.59 19.92 -14.02
CA LYS A 379 30.62 21.40 -14.11
C LYS A 379 30.47 21.87 -15.56
N GLU A 380 31.08 21.13 -16.48
CA GLU A 380 30.96 21.37 -17.92
C GLU A 380 29.55 21.09 -18.45
N GLY A 381 28.90 20.00 -18.05
CA GLY A 381 27.54 19.67 -18.49
C GLY A 381 26.50 20.67 -18.02
N LEU A 382 26.60 21.12 -16.76
CA LEU A 382 25.78 22.22 -16.25
C LEU A 382 26.03 23.52 -17.03
N ALA A 383 27.29 23.90 -17.27
CA ALA A 383 27.62 25.10 -18.03
C ALA A 383 27.08 25.06 -19.47
N ARG A 384 27.20 23.90 -20.15
CA ARG A 384 26.61 23.69 -21.49
C ARG A 384 25.09 23.80 -21.47
N THR A 385 24.45 23.24 -20.45
CA THR A 385 22.99 23.30 -20.30
C THR A 385 22.52 24.73 -20.08
N LYS A 386 23.23 25.51 -19.23
CA LYS A 386 22.98 26.94 -19.04
C LYS A 386 23.04 27.70 -20.37
N GLN A 387 24.09 27.51 -21.15
CA GLN A 387 24.23 28.14 -22.47
C GLN A 387 23.11 27.71 -23.42
N MET A 388 22.76 26.43 -23.44
CA MET A 388 21.67 25.90 -24.27
C MET A 388 20.32 26.54 -23.93
N ILE A 389 19.95 26.61 -22.65
CA ILE A 389 18.71 27.26 -22.19
C ILE A 389 18.71 28.73 -22.62
N PHE A 390 19.80 29.44 -22.34
CA PHE A 390 19.93 30.86 -22.69
C PHE A 390 19.72 31.13 -24.19
N PHE A 391 20.41 30.39 -25.06
CA PHE A 391 20.27 30.56 -26.50
C PHE A 391 18.91 30.09 -27.03
N ALA A 392 18.31 29.06 -26.42
CA ALA A 392 16.96 28.64 -26.77
C ALA A 392 15.94 29.74 -26.45
N CYS A 393 16.00 30.34 -25.26
CA CYS A 393 15.16 31.46 -24.85
C CYS A 393 15.32 32.68 -25.78
N ALA A 394 16.55 33.07 -26.08
CA ALA A 394 16.83 34.17 -27.02
C ALA A 394 16.30 33.87 -28.43
N SER A 395 16.46 32.64 -28.92
CA SER A 395 15.94 32.22 -30.23
C SER A 395 14.41 32.21 -30.29
N ARG A 396 13.74 31.85 -29.19
CA ARG A 396 12.26 31.93 -29.09
C ARG A 396 11.78 33.37 -29.18
N LEU A 397 12.50 34.32 -28.59
CA LEU A 397 12.18 35.75 -28.66
C LEU A 397 12.49 36.34 -30.04
N GLU A 398 13.62 35.97 -30.66
CA GLU A 398 13.97 36.33 -32.04
C GLU A 398 12.89 35.86 -33.04
N ASN A 399 12.38 34.64 -32.84
CA ASN A 399 11.33 34.03 -33.67
C ASN A 399 9.92 34.24 -33.07
N TYR A 400 9.63 35.44 -32.56
CA TYR A 400 8.40 35.77 -31.83
C TYR A 400 7.12 35.22 -32.46
N GLY A 401 6.92 35.40 -33.77
CA GLY A 401 5.69 34.96 -34.44
C GLY A 401 5.45 33.45 -34.37
N ALA A 402 6.51 32.64 -34.54
CA ALA A 402 6.42 31.19 -34.40
C ALA A 402 6.24 30.78 -32.94
N SER A 403 6.95 31.42 -32.02
CA SER A 403 6.85 31.16 -30.58
C SER A 403 5.47 31.51 -30.02
N MET A 404 4.86 32.58 -30.50
CA MET A 404 3.48 32.98 -30.16
C MET A 404 2.46 31.97 -30.67
N HIS A 405 2.66 31.42 -31.87
CA HIS A 405 1.81 30.34 -32.36
C HIS A 405 1.91 29.10 -31.46
N SER A 406 3.13 28.70 -31.07
CA SER A 406 3.33 27.62 -30.11
C SER A 406 2.71 27.92 -28.74
N ALA A 407 2.75 29.18 -28.28
CA ALA A 407 2.09 29.59 -27.04
C ALA A 407 0.57 29.51 -27.11
N TYR A 408 -0.01 29.89 -28.25
CA TYR A 408 -1.44 29.72 -28.52
C TYR A 408 -1.84 28.23 -28.49
N ASP A 409 -1.07 27.37 -29.18
CA ASP A 409 -1.35 25.94 -29.22
C ASP A 409 -1.24 25.28 -27.84
N ARG A 410 -0.28 25.72 -27.01
CA ARG A 410 -0.14 25.25 -25.62
C ARG A 410 -1.28 25.72 -24.72
N ALA A 411 -1.67 26.98 -24.82
CA ALA A 411 -2.75 27.56 -24.01
C ALA A 411 -4.11 26.98 -24.39
N GLY A 412 -4.29 26.60 -25.66
CA GLY A 412 -5.49 26.00 -26.21
C GLY A 412 -6.44 27.03 -26.85
N PRO A 413 -7.44 26.56 -27.63
CA PRO A 413 -8.26 27.41 -28.48
C PRO A 413 -9.17 28.37 -27.69
N ASP A 414 -9.56 28.02 -26.46
CA ASP A 414 -10.42 28.82 -25.60
C ASP A 414 -9.63 29.76 -24.66
N ALA A 415 -8.31 29.86 -24.83
CA ALA A 415 -7.46 30.65 -23.97
C ALA A 415 -7.67 32.16 -24.19
N THR A 416 -7.66 32.93 -23.09
CA THR A 416 -7.65 34.39 -23.17
C THR A 416 -6.32 34.90 -23.70
N ARG A 417 -6.30 36.15 -24.18
CA ARG A 417 -5.07 36.80 -24.63
C ARG A 417 -3.99 36.76 -23.55
N GLU A 418 -4.37 36.99 -22.30
CA GLU A 418 -3.45 37.03 -21.16
C GLU A 418 -2.84 35.66 -20.88
N GLN A 419 -3.62 34.59 -21.04
CA GLN A 419 -3.11 33.22 -20.90
C GLN A 419 -2.10 32.89 -22.00
N ILE A 420 -2.37 33.31 -23.24
CA ILE A 420 -1.45 33.12 -24.37
C ILE A 420 -0.15 33.90 -24.14
N VAL A 421 -0.25 35.15 -23.66
CA VAL A 421 0.93 35.98 -23.33
C VAL A 421 1.72 35.38 -22.17
N GLU A 422 1.06 34.82 -21.16
CA GLU A 422 1.70 34.12 -20.05
C GLU A 422 2.40 32.83 -20.49
N ASP A 423 1.78 32.05 -21.39
CA ASP A 423 2.41 30.90 -22.03
C ASP A 423 3.63 31.32 -22.86
N MET A 424 3.56 32.47 -23.55
CA MET A 424 4.70 33.03 -24.26
C MET A 424 5.81 33.48 -23.31
N TRP A 425 5.45 34.14 -22.20
CA TRP A 425 6.39 34.50 -21.15
C TRP A 425 7.11 33.27 -20.63
N TYR A 426 6.37 32.26 -20.18
CA TYR A 426 6.94 31.01 -19.66
C TYR A 426 7.90 30.35 -20.66
N TYR A 427 7.52 30.33 -21.94
CA TYR A 427 8.37 29.78 -22.99
C TYR A 427 9.60 30.64 -23.31
N ALA A 428 9.53 31.96 -23.16
CA ALA A 428 10.65 32.86 -23.39
C ALA A 428 11.61 32.93 -22.19
N THR A 429 11.11 32.79 -20.96
CA THR A 429 11.91 33.04 -19.75
C THR A 429 12.14 31.82 -18.87
N GLU A 430 11.38 30.75 -19.06
CA GLU A 430 11.36 29.59 -18.16
C GLU A 430 10.95 29.99 -16.73
N THR A 431 10.15 31.06 -16.56
CA THR A 431 9.63 31.55 -15.27
C THR A 431 8.14 31.87 -15.35
N LEU A 432 7.47 31.98 -14.20
CA LEU A 432 6.09 32.49 -14.14
C LEU A 432 6.06 34.02 -14.21
N VAL A 433 4.99 34.60 -14.78
CA VAL A 433 4.84 36.07 -14.84
C VAL A 433 4.75 36.63 -13.42
N PRO A 434 5.64 37.56 -13.02
CA PRO A 434 5.60 38.09 -11.66
C PRO A 434 4.33 38.91 -11.42
N PRO A 435 3.79 38.92 -10.18
CA PRO A 435 2.73 39.84 -9.80
C PRO A 435 3.13 41.28 -10.13
N LYS A 436 2.17 42.10 -10.55
CA LYS A 436 2.41 43.47 -11.04
C LYS A 436 3.28 44.32 -10.11
N ASN A 437 3.01 44.29 -8.81
CA ASN A 437 3.78 45.03 -7.80
C ASN A 437 5.26 44.61 -7.71
N LEU A 438 5.59 43.37 -8.04
CA LEU A 438 6.98 42.92 -8.16
C LEU A 438 7.54 43.29 -9.54
N ARG A 439 6.79 43.00 -10.61
CA ARG A 439 7.20 43.26 -11.99
C ARG A 439 7.55 44.73 -12.23
N ASP A 440 6.75 45.66 -11.72
CA ASP A 440 6.96 47.10 -11.92
C ASP A 440 8.26 47.62 -11.25
N ASN A 441 8.80 46.86 -10.29
CA ASN A 441 10.07 47.15 -9.61
C ASN A 441 11.29 46.44 -10.24
N LEU A 442 11.08 45.66 -11.30
CA LEU A 442 12.09 44.87 -12.00
C LEU A 442 12.22 45.43 -13.42
N SER A 443 13.21 46.29 -13.64
CA SER A 443 13.40 47.06 -14.87
C SER A 443 13.47 46.20 -16.14
N ALA A 444 14.30 45.15 -16.15
CA ALA A 444 14.48 44.30 -17.33
C ALA A 444 13.27 43.39 -17.57
N THR A 445 12.69 42.88 -16.49
CA THR A 445 11.47 42.08 -16.48
C THR A 445 10.28 42.90 -17.02
N SER A 446 10.18 44.17 -16.61
CA SER A 446 9.15 45.09 -17.08
C SER A 446 9.31 45.43 -18.57
N GLU A 447 10.54 45.70 -19.02
CA GLU A 447 10.85 45.90 -20.45
C GLU A 447 10.43 44.68 -21.30
N LEU A 448 10.82 43.47 -20.87
CA LEU A 448 10.44 42.24 -21.57
C LEU A 448 8.93 42.01 -21.55
N TRP A 449 8.26 42.28 -20.42
CA TRP A 449 6.81 42.16 -20.32
C TRP A 449 6.10 43.08 -21.31
N HIS A 450 6.50 44.35 -21.37
CA HIS A 450 5.91 45.33 -22.29
C HIS A 450 6.13 44.94 -23.75
N TYR A 451 7.26 44.31 -24.07
CA TYR A 451 7.48 43.76 -25.40
C TYR A 451 6.52 42.60 -25.71
N LEU A 452 6.42 41.62 -24.81
CA LEU A 452 5.61 40.41 -25.02
C LEU A 452 4.10 40.69 -25.02
N ASP A 453 3.65 41.60 -24.16
CA ASP A 453 2.26 42.06 -24.05
C ASP A 453 1.90 43.14 -25.10
N SER A 454 2.83 43.51 -25.99
CA SER A 454 2.48 44.37 -27.12
C SER A 454 1.60 43.60 -28.11
N PRO A 455 0.51 44.19 -28.65
CA PRO A 455 -0.29 43.54 -29.69
C PRO A 455 0.50 43.26 -30.97
N ARG A 456 1.52 44.08 -31.26
CA ARG A 456 2.40 43.99 -32.44
C ARG A 456 3.80 44.46 -32.07
N PRO A 457 4.58 43.64 -31.36
CA PRO A 457 5.96 44.01 -31.06
C PRO A 457 6.78 44.10 -32.34
N GLY A 458 7.76 45.02 -32.36
CA GLY A 458 8.75 45.09 -33.43
C GLY A 458 9.57 43.80 -33.49
N ARG A 459 10.02 43.42 -34.69
CA ARG A 459 10.92 42.26 -34.84
C ARG A 459 12.27 42.59 -34.20
N LEU A 460 12.70 41.77 -33.26
CA LEU A 460 14.03 41.89 -32.65
C LEU A 460 15.09 41.25 -33.56
N THR A 461 16.25 41.87 -33.60
CA THR A 461 17.47 41.22 -34.05
C THR A 461 17.94 40.20 -33.01
N ARG A 462 18.78 39.25 -33.43
CA ARG A 462 19.37 38.27 -32.52
C ARG A 462 20.11 38.92 -31.34
N GLU A 463 20.84 40.01 -31.59
CA GLU A 463 21.58 40.75 -30.55
C GLU A 463 20.65 41.39 -29.52
N GLU A 464 19.53 41.97 -29.97
CA GLU A 464 18.52 42.55 -29.08
C GLU A 464 17.82 41.48 -28.24
N ALA A 465 17.45 40.35 -28.86
CA ALA A 465 16.84 39.22 -28.15
C ALA A 465 17.79 38.65 -27.08
N ILE A 466 19.07 38.46 -27.42
CA ILE A 466 20.11 38.04 -26.48
C ILE A 466 20.24 39.03 -25.31
N ARG A 467 20.29 40.33 -25.60
CA ARG A 467 20.39 41.38 -24.57
C ARG A 467 19.19 41.34 -23.61
N MET A 468 17.97 41.29 -24.14
CA MET A 468 16.75 41.28 -23.32
C MET A 468 16.67 40.04 -22.42
N ILE A 469 16.95 38.85 -22.96
CA ILE A 469 16.96 37.61 -22.18
C ILE A 469 18.08 37.63 -21.13
N ALA A 470 19.28 38.12 -21.48
CA ALA A 470 20.39 38.21 -20.54
C ALA A 470 20.06 39.14 -19.36
N ALA A 471 19.47 40.31 -19.63
CA ALA A 471 19.06 41.26 -18.61
C ALA A 471 17.97 40.66 -17.70
N SER A 472 16.95 40.02 -18.28
CA SER A 472 15.87 39.36 -17.52
C SER A 472 16.38 38.18 -16.67
N PHE A 473 17.32 37.38 -17.19
CA PHE A 473 17.91 36.27 -16.44
C PHE A 473 18.77 36.79 -15.28
N SER A 474 19.63 37.78 -15.51
CA SER A 474 20.44 38.40 -14.45
C SER A 474 19.53 38.93 -13.33
N GLU A 475 18.52 39.72 -13.70
CA GLU A 475 17.58 40.30 -12.74
C GLU A 475 16.79 39.20 -11.98
N THR A 476 16.41 38.12 -12.65
CA THR A 476 15.79 36.96 -11.99
C THR A 476 16.75 36.33 -10.98
N TYR A 477 18.00 36.07 -11.35
CA TYR A 477 18.98 35.44 -10.43
C TYR A 477 19.34 36.34 -9.24
N ASP A 478 19.32 37.66 -9.43
CA ASP A 478 19.56 38.64 -8.37
C ASP A 478 18.38 38.77 -7.40
N HIS A 479 17.14 38.58 -7.88
CA HIS A 479 15.93 38.82 -7.08
C HIS A 479 15.15 37.56 -6.68
N TYR A 480 15.54 36.37 -7.12
CA TYR A 480 14.87 35.10 -6.81
C TYR A 480 15.78 34.15 -6.02
N GLY A 481 15.17 33.28 -5.23
CA GLY A 481 15.80 32.13 -4.57
C GLY A 481 15.28 30.81 -5.13
N ALA A 482 16.01 29.72 -4.90
CA ALA A 482 15.49 28.38 -5.17
C ALA A 482 14.35 28.06 -4.20
N ASN A 483 13.31 27.38 -4.68
CA ASN A 483 12.24 26.89 -3.81
C ASN A 483 12.81 25.76 -2.93
N PRO A 484 12.89 25.94 -1.59
CA PRO A 484 13.50 24.96 -0.71
C PRO A 484 12.75 23.61 -0.73
N THR A 485 11.44 23.63 -1.01
CA THR A 485 10.61 22.42 -1.00
C THR A 485 10.86 21.47 -2.19
N PHE A 486 11.71 21.87 -3.14
CA PHE A 486 12.14 21.04 -4.27
C PHE A 486 13.39 20.22 -3.96
N PHE A 487 14.03 20.43 -2.81
CA PHE A 487 15.19 19.68 -2.38
C PHE A 487 14.79 18.50 -1.50
N ASP A 488 15.29 17.33 -1.86
CA ASP A 488 15.05 16.09 -1.13
C ASP A 488 16.38 15.45 -0.69
N PRO A 489 16.72 15.52 0.61
CA PRO A 489 17.93 14.91 1.15
C PRO A 489 17.88 13.37 1.21
N ILE A 490 16.73 12.74 0.95
CA ILE A 490 16.57 11.29 0.97
C ILE A 490 16.91 10.69 -0.39
N SER A 491 16.26 11.13 -1.47
CA SER A 491 16.53 10.63 -2.83
C SER A 491 17.96 10.95 -3.30
N THR A 492 18.54 12.05 -2.81
CA THR A 492 19.93 12.46 -3.11
C THR A 492 21.01 11.54 -2.54
N ARG A 493 20.64 10.60 -1.64
CA ARG A 493 21.54 9.51 -1.21
C ARG A 493 21.62 8.38 -2.22
N ASN A 494 20.67 8.30 -3.16
CA ASN A 494 20.61 7.27 -4.18
C ASN A 494 20.90 7.87 -5.56
N ASN A 495 22.02 7.46 -6.16
CA ASN A 495 22.44 7.95 -7.48
C ASN A 495 21.47 7.57 -8.62
N ARG A 496 20.55 6.62 -8.43
CA ARG A 496 19.48 6.34 -9.41
C ARG A 496 18.37 7.40 -9.38
N LEU A 497 18.11 7.95 -8.19
CA LEU A 497 16.98 8.84 -7.92
C LEU A 497 17.39 10.31 -7.80
N SER A 498 18.67 10.60 -8.04
CA SER A 498 19.22 11.94 -7.98
C SER A 498 20.15 12.22 -9.15
N PHE A 499 20.43 13.50 -9.36
CA PHE A 499 21.35 13.98 -10.37
C PHE A 499 22.51 14.71 -9.68
N GLY A 500 23.62 14.03 -9.45
CA GLY A 500 24.81 14.64 -8.84
C GLY A 500 24.53 15.34 -7.51
N GLY A 501 23.73 14.70 -6.63
CA GLY A 501 23.33 15.31 -5.36
C GLY A 501 22.17 16.31 -5.45
N TRP A 502 21.59 16.52 -6.64
CA TRP A 502 20.34 17.25 -6.82
C TRP A 502 19.14 16.31 -6.92
N THR A 503 18.00 16.79 -6.43
CA THR A 503 16.72 16.14 -6.61
C THR A 503 16.35 16.09 -8.09
N ASN A 504 15.84 14.94 -8.55
CA ASN A 504 15.39 14.82 -9.92
C ASN A 504 14.09 15.61 -10.13
N ILE A 505 14.20 16.74 -10.82
CA ILE A 505 13.11 17.68 -11.11
C ILE A 505 12.96 17.92 -12.63
N GLU A 506 13.45 16.99 -13.45
CA GLU A 506 13.53 17.10 -14.92
C GLU A 506 12.14 17.16 -15.58
N GLY A 507 12.04 17.95 -16.66
CA GLY A 507 11.04 17.73 -17.72
C GLY A 507 9.62 18.20 -17.41
N LYS A 508 9.42 18.98 -16.34
CA LYS A 508 8.10 19.52 -15.97
C LYS A 508 7.77 20.80 -16.71
N ASP A 509 6.50 20.94 -17.10
CA ASP A 509 5.92 22.21 -17.53
C ASP A 509 5.03 22.70 -16.38
N TYR A 510 5.61 23.47 -15.48
CA TYR A 510 4.95 23.84 -14.24
C TYR A 510 3.68 24.69 -14.46
N LEU A 511 3.66 25.51 -15.51
CA LEU A 511 2.48 26.30 -15.86
C LEU A 511 1.34 25.35 -16.27
N ARG A 512 1.63 24.37 -17.12
CA ARG A 512 0.64 23.39 -17.57
C ARG A 512 0.24 22.38 -16.48
N ASP A 513 1.22 21.75 -15.84
CA ASP A 513 1.06 20.62 -14.92
C ASP A 513 0.48 21.02 -13.56
N VAL A 514 0.53 22.32 -13.23
CA VAL A 514 -0.03 22.85 -11.98
C VAL A 514 -1.14 23.86 -12.26
N VAL A 515 -0.82 24.99 -12.87
CA VAL A 515 -1.74 26.14 -12.95
C VAL A 515 -2.94 25.84 -13.85
N ARG A 516 -2.73 25.25 -15.03
CA ARG A 516 -3.85 24.94 -15.95
C ARG A 516 -4.80 23.90 -15.36
N TYR A 517 -4.31 22.95 -14.56
CA TYR A 517 -5.17 22.01 -13.83
C TYR A 517 -6.00 22.70 -12.74
N LEU A 518 -5.43 23.65 -11.99
CA LEU A 518 -6.20 24.49 -11.05
C LEU A 518 -7.27 25.30 -11.79
N GLU A 519 -6.96 25.83 -12.96
CA GLU A 519 -7.89 26.61 -13.76
C GLU A 519 -9.10 25.80 -14.22
N VAL A 520 -8.87 24.58 -14.72
CA VAL A 520 -9.94 23.63 -15.07
C VAL A 520 -10.83 23.37 -13.85
N PHE A 521 -10.24 23.16 -12.67
CA PHE A 521 -10.99 22.96 -11.44
C PHE A 521 -11.80 24.20 -11.05
N ASN A 522 -11.21 25.39 -11.08
CA ASN A 522 -11.87 26.65 -10.73
C ASN A 522 -13.11 26.89 -11.60
N ARG A 523 -13.00 26.64 -12.92
CA ARG A 523 -14.13 26.72 -13.85
C ARG A 523 -15.19 25.67 -13.54
N ARG A 524 -14.78 24.40 -13.34
CA ARG A 524 -15.67 23.28 -13.02
C ARG A 524 -16.47 23.52 -11.73
N PHE A 525 -15.82 24.07 -10.70
CA PHE A 525 -16.41 24.38 -9.40
C PHE A 525 -17.05 25.78 -9.32
N ARG A 526 -16.98 26.56 -10.41
CA ARG A 526 -17.51 27.93 -10.52
C ARG A 526 -17.03 28.83 -9.38
N LEU A 527 -15.74 28.76 -9.07
CA LEU A 527 -15.16 29.55 -8.00
C LEU A 527 -15.12 31.04 -8.37
N PRO A 528 -15.44 31.95 -7.42
CA PRO A 528 -15.38 33.39 -7.68
C PRO A 528 -13.92 33.82 -7.90
N PRO A 529 -13.59 34.51 -9.02
CA PRO A 529 -12.23 34.94 -9.28
C PRO A 529 -11.68 35.87 -8.20
N SER A 530 -10.43 35.63 -7.80
CA SER A 530 -9.72 36.49 -6.85
C SER A 530 -9.50 37.90 -7.44
N PRO A 531 -9.68 38.97 -6.64
CA PRO A 531 -9.48 40.34 -7.12
C PRO A 531 -7.99 40.72 -7.28
N VAL A 532 -7.03 39.87 -6.94
CA VAL A 532 -5.59 40.21 -6.98
C VAL A 532 -5.07 40.57 -8.37
N CYS A 533 -5.83 40.27 -9.43
CA CYS A 533 -5.50 40.58 -10.82
C CYS A 533 -6.45 41.61 -11.47
N THR A 534 -7.32 42.30 -10.71
CA THR A 534 -8.27 43.27 -11.30
C THR A 534 -7.59 44.48 -11.93
N ASP A 535 -6.46 44.92 -11.38
CA ASP A 535 -5.74 46.13 -11.82
C ASP A 535 -4.65 45.84 -12.87
N GLY A 536 -4.64 44.60 -13.40
CA GLY A 536 -3.68 44.13 -14.40
C GLY A 536 -3.87 42.63 -14.67
N PRO A 537 -4.62 42.23 -15.71
CA PRO A 537 -4.92 40.82 -15.99
C PRO A 537 -3.71 40.01 -16.48
N ALA A 538 -2.54 40.67 -16.52
CA ALA A 538 -1.24 40.22 -16.98
C ALA A 538 -0.58 39.06 -16.19
N SER A 539 -1.12 38.63 -15.04
CA SER A 539 -0.56 37.54 -14.22
C SER A 539 -1.63 36.47 -13.96
N ALA A 540 -2.17 35.90 -15.03
CA ALA A 540 -3.33 35.00 -14.97
C ALA A 540 -3.08 33.78 -14.07
N ALA A 541 -1.88 33.20 -14.08
CA ALA A 541 -1.51 32.08 -13.21
C ALA A 541 -1.61 32.42 -11.72
N PHE A 542 -1.16 33.62 -11.34
CA PHE A 542 -1.25 34.09 -9.97
C PHE A 542 -2.72 34.28 -9.54
N GLY A 543 -3.57 34.81 -10.43
CA GLY A 543 -5.01 34.93 -10.22
C GLY A 543 -5.72 33.58 -10.10
N VAL A 544 -5.37 32.60 -10.94
CA VAL A 544 -5.90 31.23 -10.89
C VAL A 544 -5.54 30.55 -9.57
N SER A 545 -4.26 30.60 -9.18
CA SER A 545 -3.78 30.03 -7.93
C SER A 545 -4.43 30.71 -6.71
N SER A 546 -4.55 32.04 -6.74
CA SER A 546 -5.18 32.80 -5.65
C SER A 546 -6.66 32.45 -5.51
N THR A 547 -7.39 32.37 -6.64
CA THR A 547 -8.80 31.94 -6.66
C THR A 547 -8.97 30.55 -6.02
N PHE A 548 -8.10 29.61 -6.36
CA PHE A 548 -8.14 28.26 -5.81
C PHE A 548 -7.89 28.25 -4.30
N PHE A 549 -6.77 28.82 -3.84
CA PHE A 549 -6.40 28.77 -2.42
C PHE A 549 -7.27 29.66 -1.52
N GLU A 550 -7.84 30.75 -2.02
CA GLU A 550 -8.88 31.50 -1.29
C GLU A 550 -10.13 30.65 -1.04
N ALA A 551 -10.54 29.84 -2.03
CA ALA A 551 -11.65 28.92 -1.85
C ALA A 551 -11.30 27.82 -0.83
N VAL A 552 -10.05 27.33 -0.82
CA VAL A 552 -9.56 26.40 0.22
C VAL A 552 -9.69 27.04 1.61
N VAL A 553 -9.18 28.26 1.79
CA VAL A 553 -9.24 29.00 3.08
C VAL A 553 -10.68 29.24 3.51
N THR A 554 -11.56 29.63 2.58
CA THR A 554 -12.99 29.87 2.85
C THR A 554 -13.70 28.59 3.32
N ALA A 555 -13.35 27.45 2.74
CA ALA A 555 -13.92 26.15 3.10
C ALA A 555 -13.25 25.50 4.33
N TRP A 556 -12.16 26.07 4.84
CA TRP A 556 -11.32 25.43 5.86
C TRP A 556 -11.95 25.42 7.24
N GLN A 557 -12.53 24.27 7.62
CA GLN A 557 -12.98 23.96 8.99
C GLN A 557 -12.46 22.60 9.49
N VAL A 558 -11.41 22.06 8.87
CA VAL A 558 -11.11 20.61 8.89
C VAL A 558 -9.86 20.25 9.70
N ILE A 559 -9.86 19.05 10.31
CA ILE A 559 -8.70 18.46 11.00
C ILE A 559 -7.92 17.56 10.04
N ALA A 560 -6.63 17.83 9.86
CA ALA A 560 -5.70 17.06 9.03
C ALA A 560 -4.74 16.22 9.88
N VAL A 561 -4.49 14.98 9.49
CA VAL A 561 -3.57 14.07 10.16
C VAL A 561 -2.57 13.50 9.18
N MET A 562 -1.29 13.71 9.45
CA MET A 562 -0.19 13.16 8.66
C MET A 562 0.40 11.96 9.38
N ARG A 563 0.54 10.84 8.66
CA ARG A 563 1.03 9.58 9.23
C ARG A 563 2.29 9.08 8.52
N SER A 564 3.17 8.48 9.30
CA SER A 564 4.14 7.49 8.83
C SER A 564 3.69 6.07 9.25
N SER A 565 4.35 5.05 8.70
CA SER A 565 4.01 3.62 8.87
C SER A 565 4.17 3.06 10.29
N GLY A 566 4.63 3.85 11.28
CA GLY A 566 5.20 3.32 12.52
C GLY A 566 4.41 3.45 13.84
N SER A 567 3.47 4.39 13.99
CA SER A 567 3.03 4.80 15.34
C SER A 567 1.66 4.28 15.81
N ALA A 568 1.51 4.19 17.14
CA ALA A 568 0.20 4.05 17.78
C ALA A 568 -0.61 5.32 17.51
N ARG A 569 -1.59 5.22 16.60
CA ARG A 569 -2.56 6.28 16.34
C ARG A 569 -3.25 6.67 17.65
N ALA A 570 -3.27 7.96 17.97
CA ALA A 570 -4.02 8.46 19.13
C ALA A 570 -5.47 7.95 19.05
N THR A 571 -5.99 7.41 20.15
CA THR A 571 -7.30 6.74 20.20
C THR A 571 -8.47 7.66 19.83
N CYS A 572 -8.28 8.98 19.93
CA CYS A 572 -9.24 9.99 19.50
C CYS A 572 -9.35 10.16 17.97
N LEU A 573 -8.41 9.62 17.19
CA LEU A 573 -8.39 9.74 15.74
C LEU A 573 -9.09 8.54 15.07
N PRO A 574 -9.88 8.76 14.01
CA PRO A 574 -10.64 7.70 13.37
C PRO A 574 -9.74 6.60 12.79
N THR A 575 -10.17 5.36 12.95
CA THR A 575 -9.54 4.16 12.35
C THR A 575 -10.28 3.63 11.13
N LYS A 576 -11.50 4.13 10.91
CA LYS A 576 -12.35 3.77 9.77
C LYS A 576 -12.64 5.01 8.92
N PHE A 577 -12.67 4.84 7.61
CA PHE A 577 -12.83 5.91 6.64
C PHE A 577 -14.12 5.78 5.83
N THR A 578 -14.75 6.91 5.58
CA THR A 578 -15.89 7.07 4.69
C THR A 578 -15.45 6.88 3.24
N ARG A 579 -14.38 7.53 2.78
CA ARG A 579 -13.80 7.27 1.45
C ARG A 579 -12.28 7.30 1.49
N MET A 580 -11.65 6.54 0.61
CA MET A 580 -10.21 6.60 0.38
C MET A 580 -9.91 6.93 -1.08
N TRP A 581 -8.88 7.73 -1.32
CA TRP A 581 -8.23 7.87 -2.62
C TRP A 581 -6.78 7.39 -2.49
N LEU A 582 -6.41 6.35 -3.23
CA LEU A 582 -5.07 5.74 -3.13
C LEU A 582 -4.16 6.12 -4.29
N SER A 583 -4.60 7.02 -5.20
CA SER A 583 -3.86 7.36 -6.41
C SER A 583 -3.43 6.07 -7.15
N ASN A 584 -2.22 6.03 -7.68
CA ASN A 584 -1.62 4.86 -8.32
C ASN A 584 -0.78 3.99 -7.37
N VAL A 585 -0.91 4.15 -6.04
CA VAL A 585 -0.22 3.28 -5.05
C VAL A 585 -0.46 1.78 -5.31
N PRO A 586 -1.66 1.32 -5.74
CA PRO A 586 -1.87 -0.09 -6.08
C PRO A 586 -0.91 -0.65 -7.12
N ASP A 587 -0.42 0.15 -8.06
CA ASP A 587 0.56 -0.27 -9.08
C ASP A 587 1.86 -0.79 -8.44
N TYR A 588 2.24 -0.24 -7.30
CA TYR A 588 3.48 -0.57 -6.60
C TYR A 588 3.27 -1.66 -5.54
N THR A 589 2.02 -1.89 -5.15
CA THR A 589 1.67 -2.65 -3.95
C THR A 589 0.86 -3.90 -4.24
N HIS A 590 0.90 -4.42 -5.48
CA HIS A 590 0.19 -5.64 -5.93
C HIS A 590 -1.32 -5.46 -6.16
N GLY A 591 -1.72 -4.28 -6.65
CA GLY A 591 -3.04 -4.02 -7.22
C GLY A 591 -4.20 -4.35 -6.28
N LEU A 592 -5.27 -4.86 -6.88
CA LEU A 592 -6.57 -5.09 -6.23
C LEU A 592 -6.50 -5.98 -4.97
N MET A 593 -5.68 -7.03 -4.96
CA MET A 593 -5.59 -7.93 -3.80
C MET A 593 -5.09 -7.21 -2.55
N SER A 594 -4.07 -6.35 -2.70
CA SER A 594 -3.52 -5.59 -1.57
C SER A 594 -4.52 -4.56 -1.04
N GLN A 595 -5.26 -3.90 -1.92
CA GLN A 595 -6.34 -3.01 -1.53
C GLN A 595 -7.40 -3.74 -0.70
N ILE A 596 -7.80 -4.94 -1.12
CA ILE A 596 -8.81 -5.75 -0.41
C ILE A 596 -8.31 -6.21 0.95
N VAL A 597 -7.09 -6.71 1.05
CA VAL A 597 -6.58 -7.31 2.31
C VAL A 597 -6.18 -6.23 3.32
N PHE A 598 -5.58 -5.11 2.87
CA PHE A 598 -4.94 -4.14 3.77
C PHE A 598 -5.66 -2.79 3.88
N ALA A 599 -6.42 -2.36 2.86
CA ALA A 599 -7.12 -1.08 2.89
C ALA A 599 -8.62 -1.21 3.17
N LEU A 600 -9.32 -2.14 2.50
CA LEU A 600 -10.77 -2.35 2.62
C LEU A 600 -11.27 -2.56 4.06
N PRO A 601 -10.55 -3.28 4.96
CA PRO A 601 -10.94 -3.42 6.37
C PRO A 601 -11.05 -2.09 7.11
N SER A 602 -10.35 -1.06 6.64
CA SER A 602 -10.36 0.29 7.21
C SER A 602 -11.51 1.16 6.68
N LEU A 603 -12.44 0.65 5.88
CA LEU A 603 -13.68 1.38 5.56
C LEU A 603 -14.68 1.35 6.71
N GLN A 604 -15.57 2.34 6.78
CA GLN A 604 -16.75 2.36 7.66
C GLN A 604 -17.78 1.29 7.24
N THR A 605 -18.66 0.90 8.16
CA THR A 605 -19.72 -0.12 7.95
C THR A 605 -20.97 0.50 7.32
N HIS A 606 -20.85 1.08 6.13
CA HIS A 606 -22.01 1.53 5.36
C HIS A 606 -21.74 1.46 3.86
N ARG A 607 -22.81 1.29 3.07
CA ARG A 607 -22.70 1.08 1.62
C ARG A 607 -22.00 2.20 0.84
N LYS A 608 -22.12 3.46 1.29
CA LYS A 608 -21.42 4.61 0.66
C LYS A 608 -19.90 4.63 0.91
N ALA A 609 -19.37 3.72 1.73
CA ALA A 609 -17.95 3.66 2.02
C ALA A 609 -17.21 2.94 0.90
N GLU A 610 -16.19 3.59 0.33
CA GLU A 610 -15.48 3.08 -0.85
C GLU A 610 -14.01 3.51 -0.90
N ILE A 611 -13.22 2.77 -1.66
CA ILE A 611 -11.84 3.06 -2.04
C ILE A 611 -11.84 3.37 -3.53
N GLY A 612 -11.21 4.48 -3.91
CA GLY A 612 -10.89 4.81 -5.29
C GLY A 612 -9.38 4.79 -5.55
N SER A 613 -8.97 4.30 -6.72
CA SER A 613 -7.59 4.38 -7.23
C SER A 613 -7.57 4.49 -8.74
N ASN A 614 -6.37 4.65 -9.30
CA ASN A 614 -6.12 4.52 -10.73
C ASN A 614 -4.86 3.67 -10.99
N CYS A 615 -4.73 3.18 -12.22
CA CYS A 615 -3.52 2.53 -12.70
C CYS A 615 -2.84 3.50 -13.66
N LEU A 616 -1.57 3.85 -13.39
CA LEU A 616 -0.77 4.77 -14.22
C LEU A 616 0.50 4.09 -14.74
N LEU A 617 1.13 3.25 -13.91
CA LEU A 617 2.40 2.60 -14.25
C LEU A 617 2.20 1.44 -15.22
N HIS A 618 1.10 0.69 -15.07
CA HIS A 618 0.86 -0.56 -15.81
C HIS A 618 -0.33 -0.47 -16.78
N THR A 619 -0.84 0.73 -17.02
CA THR A 619 -2.09 1.00 -17.75
C THR A 619 -2.16 0.27 -19.09
N LEU A 620 -1.07 0.30 -19.86
CA LEU A 620 -1.08 -0.28 -21.21
C LEU A 620 -0.91 -1.80 -21.18
N SER A 621 -0.33 -2.38 -20.12
CA SER A 621 -0.05 -3.82 -20.00
C SER A 621 -1.32 -4.67 -20.13
N PHE A 622 -2.48 -4.14 -19.73
CA PHE A 622 -3.75 -4.85 -19.74
C PHE A 622 -4.61 -4.57 -20.98
N GLN A 623 -4.24 -3.61 -21.84
CA GLN A 623 -4.99 -3.23 -23.05
C GLN A 623 -6.50 -3.03 -22.83
N GLY A 624 -6.91 -2.53 -21.65
CA GLY A 624 -8.32 -2.33 -21.28
C GLY A 624 -9.08 -3.61 -20.89
N GLN A 625 -8.41 -4.77 -20.76
CA GLN A 625 -9.05 -6.03 -20.38
C GLN A 625 -9.18 -6.17 -18.85
N ALA A 626 -10.33 -5.75 -18.32
CA ALA A 626 -10.62 -5.79 -16.88
C ALA A 626 -10.47 -7.19 -16.24
N ALA A 627 -10.79 -8.26 -16.98
CA ALA A 627 -10.64 -9.63 -16.49
C ALA A 627 -9.17 -10.02 -16.28
N ASP A 628 -8.28 -9.68 -17.21
CA ASP A 628 -6.85 -9.93 -17.10
C ASP A 628 -6.22 -9.07 -16.00
N TYR A 629 -6.68 -7.82 -15.87
CA TYR A 629 -6.28 -6.91 -14.80
C TYR A 629 -6.64 -7.47 -13.41
N CYS A 630 -7.90 -7.86 -13.22
CA CYS A 630 -8.37 -8.52 -12.00
C CYS A 630 -7.58 -9.81 -11.73
N HIS A 631 -7.48 -10.68 -12.73
CA HIS A 631 -6.89 -12.00 -12.59
C HIS A 631 -5.42 -11.94 -12.26
N THR A 632 -4.69 -10.99 -12.84
CA THR A 632 -3.25 -10.84 -12.58
C THR A 632 -2.96 -10.59 -11.10
N TYR A 633 -3.75 -9.76 -10.42
CA TYR A 633 -3.50 -9.44 -9.01
C TYR A 633 -4.23 -10.33 -8.00
N THR A 634 -5.39 -10.89 -8.36
CA THR A 634 -6.22 -11.67 -7.41
C THR A 634 -6.24 -13.16 -7.69
N LEU A 635 -5.86 -13.57 -8.91
CA LEU A 635 -6.06 -14.91 -9.47
C LEU A 635 -7.52 -15.37 -9.49
N LEU A 636 -8.44 -14.40 -9.45
CA LEU A 636 -9.90 -14.54 -9.56
C LEU A 636 -10.41 -13.73 -10.75
N LEU A 637 -11.61 -14.05 -11.23
CA LEU A 637 -12.35 -13.17 -12.13
C LEU A 637 -13.11 -12.11 -11.31
N PRO A 638 -13.50 -10.97 -11.90
CA PRO A 638 -14.18 -9.89 -11.16
C PRO A 638 -15.39 -10.36 -10.35
N GLN A 639 -16.24 -11.23 -10.91
CA GLN A 639 -17.40 -11.78 -10.22
C GLN A 639 -17.04 -12.71 -9.05
N ASP A 640 -15.87 -13.35 -9.10
CA ASP A 640 -15.42 -14.26 -8.05
C ASP A 640 -14.80 -13.48 -6.88
N VAL A 641 -14.26 -12.28 -7.10
CA VAL A 641 -13.75 -11.42 -6.04
C VAL A 641 -14.81 -11.15 -4.98
N THR A 642 -16.04 -10.82 -5.39
CA THR A 642 -17.15 -10.61 -4.46
C THR A 642 -17.49 -11.87 -3.67
N ARG A 643 -17.49 -13.03 -4.33
CA ARG A 643 -17.84 -14.32 -3.72
C ARG A 643 -16.75 -14.83 -2.77
N TYR A 644 -15.48 -14.55 -3.03
CA TYR A 644 -14.35 -15.07 -2.27
C TYR A 644 -13.88 -14.11 -1.17
N LEU A 645 -13.98 -12.80 -1.42
CA LEU A 645 -13.37 -11.76 -0.60
C LEU A 645 -14.37 -10.74 -0.04
N ASN A 646 -15.67 -10.94 -0.27
CA ASN A 646 -16.74 -10.03 0.15
C ASN A 646 -16.55 -8.56 -0.29
N CYS A 647 -15.83 -8.38 -1.41
CA CYS A 647 -15.51 -7.10 -1.99
C CYS A 647 -16.43 -6.80 -3.18
N ARG A 648 -17.19 -5.72 -3.09
CA ARG A 648 -17.92 -5.13 -4.21
C ARG A 648 -16.91 -4.43 -5.12
N ILE A 649 -17.03 -4.68 -6.42
CA ILE A 649 -16.33 -3.93 -7.46
C ILE A 649 -17.37 -3.06 -8.16
N ASP A 650 -17.26 -1.74 -7.96
CA ASP A 650 -18.12 -0.74 -8.59
C ASP A 650 -17.54 -0.26 -9.93
N GLU A 651 -16.20 -0.23 -10.06
CA GLU A 651 -15.47 0.09 -11.28
C GLU A 651 -14.12 -0.64 -11.28
N LEU A 652 -13.69 -1.16 -12.44
CA LEU A 652 -12.40 -1.83 -12.58
C LEU A 652 -11.88 -1.69 -14.02
N ASP A 653 -11.09 -0.65 -14.25
CA ASP A 653 -10.46 -0.40 -15.54
C ASP A 653 -9.05 0.19 -15.36
N ALA A 654 -8.05 -0.52 -15.86
CA ALA A 654 -6.66 -0.10 -15.80
C ALA A 654 -6.38 1.20 -16.58
N GLN A 655 -7.25 1.60 -17.51
CA GLN A 655 -7.15 2.86 -18.27
C GLN A 655 -7.97 4.00 -17.67
N SER A 656 -8.77 3.73 -16.64
CA SER A 656 -9.69 4.70 -16.03
C SER A 656 -9.52 4.74 -14.51
N ARG A 657 -10.43 4.09 -13.77
CA ARG A 657 -10.51 4.08 -12.31
C ARG A 657 -10.82 2.69 -11.80
N GLU A 658 -10.47 2.50 -10.54
CA GLU A 658 -10.89 1.36 -9.74
C GLU A 658 -11.73 1.92 -8.59
N ARG A 659 -12.89 1.31 -8.34
CA ARG A 659 -13.72 1.62 -7.18
C ARG A 659 -14.22 0.36 -6.54
N ILE A 660 -13.93 0.21 -5.25
CA ILE A 660 -14.29 -0.98 -4.47
C ILE A 660 -14.88 -0.61 -3.12
N GLY A 661 -15.69 -1.51 -2.57
CA GLY A 661 -16.29 -1.36 -1.24
C GLY A 661 -16.70 -2.69 -0.64
N TRP A 662 -17.23 -2.68 0.59
CA TRP A 662 -17.79 -3.89 1.19
C TRP A 662 -19.08 -4.30 0.49
N GLN A 663 -19.19 -5.57 0.09
CA GLN A 663 -20.41 -6.09 -0.52
C GLN A 663 -21.58 -6.14 0.47
N SER A 664 -21.30 -6.39 1.75
CA SER A 664 -22.29 -6.49 2.82
C SER A 664 -21.82 -5.79 4.11
N ASP A 665 -22.76 -5.25 4.89
CA ASP A 665 -22.46 -4.54 6.13
C ASP A 665 -21.97 -5.48 7.25
N ASP A 666 -22.38 -6.76 7.22
CA ASP A 666 -21.93 -7.81 8.14
C ASP A 666 -20.47 -8.24 7.91
N ARG A 667 -19.89 -7.90 6.75
CA ARG A 667 -18.52 -8.21 6.32
C ARG A 667 -18.17 -9.70 6.30
N ILE A 668 -19.17 -10.57 6.45
CA ILE A 668 -19.02 -12.02 6.47
C ILE A 668 -19.72 -12.59 5.24
N LEU A 669 -19.11 -13.58 4.59
CA LEU A 669 -19.72 -14.27 3.47
C LEU A 669 -20.84 -15.19 3.95
N LYS A 670 -22.04 -14.98 3.43
CA LYS A 670 -23.20 -15.84 3.71
C LYS A 670 -23.14 -17.19 3.00
N ALA A 671 -22.45 -17.25 1.88
CA ALA A 671 -22.24 -18.46 1.10
C ALA A 671 -20.78 -18.52 0.66
N LEU A 672 -20.10 -19.62 1.02
CA LEU A 672 -18.69 -19.81 0.72
C LEU A 672 -18.51 -20.60 -0.59
N PRO A 673 -17.43 -20.36 -1.33
CA PRO A 673 -17.00 -21.28 -2.39
C PRO A 673 -16.72 -22.67 -1.84
N LEU A 674 -16.70 -23.69 -2.71
CA LEU A 674 -16.36 -25.04 -2.30
C LEU A 674 -14.94 -25.06 -1.73
N ARG A 675 -14.73 -25.78 -0.62
CA ARG A 675 -13.42 -25.92 0.04
C ARG A 675 -12.28 -26.20 -0.95
N GLU A 676 -12.47 -27.11 -1.88
CA GLU A 676 -11.46 -27.48 -2.89
C GLU A 676 -11.11 -26.33 -3.84
N ASP A 677 -12.08 -25.50 -4.19
CA ASP A 677 -11.85 -24.33 -5.04
C ASP A 677 -11.09 -23.26 -4.26
N VAL A 678 -11.40 -23.07 -2.98
CA VAL A 678 -10.66 -22.18 -2.08
C VAL A 678 -9.23 -22.67 -1.89
N THR A 679 -9.02 -23.95 -1.59
CA THR A 679 -7.69 -24.56 -1.48
C THR A 679 -6.90 -24.36 -2.77
N ARG A 680 -7.51 -24.61 -3.93
CA ARG A 680 -6.84 -24.44 -5.22
C ARG A 680 -6.49 -22.98 -5.51
N TRP A 681 -7.38 -22.04 -5.19
CA TRP A 681 -7.12 -20.61 -5.34
C TRP A 681 -6.02 -20.14 -4.38
N LEU A 682 -6.05 -20.54 -3.11
CA LEU A 682 -4.97 -20.27 -2.15
C LEU A 682 -3.63 -20.81 -2.64
N THR A 683 -3.60 -22.01 -3.22
CA THR A 683 -2.38 -22.55 -3.83
C THR A 683 -1.92 -21.76 -5.04
N ARG A 684 -2.83 -21.25 -5.87
CA ARG A 684 -2.49 -20.32 -6.97
C ARG A 684 -1.85 -19.04 -6.44
N VAL A 685 -2.44 -18.43 -5.41
CA VAL A 685 -1.91 -17.19 -4.78
C VAL A 685 -0.53 -17.45 -4.19
N LEU A 686 -0.37 -18.55 -3.44
CA LEU A 686 0.91 -18.95 -2.87
C LEU A 686 1.98 -19.12 -3.96
N VAL A 687 1.68 -19.91 -4.99
CA VAL A 687 2.60 -20.15 -6.09
C VAL A 687 2.92 -18.86 -6.84
N ASN A 688 1.96 -17.96 -7.04
CA ASN A 688 2.21 -16.66 -7.68
C ASN A 688 3.12 -15.75 -6.84
N ILE A 689 2.99 -15.77 -5.51
CA ILE A 689 3.91 -15.05 -4.62
C ILE A 689 5.34 -15.57 -4.77
N LEU A 690 5.51 -16.89 -4.87
CA LEU A 690 6.80 -17.56 -4.97
C LEU A 690 7.38 -17.59 -6.40
N TRP A 691 6.51 -17.55 -7.41
CA TRP A 691 6.81 -17.60 -8.84
C TRP A 691 5.62 -17.04 -9.65
N PRO A 692 5.58 -15.73 -9.93
CA PRO A 692 4.44 -15.11 -10.61
C PRO A 692 4.41 -15.41 -12.11
N GLY A 693 5.53 -15.81 -12.69
CA GLY A 693 5.74 -15.95 -14.12
C GLY A 693 7.23 -15.93 -14.44
N ASP A 694 7.58 -16.05 -15.72
CA ASP A 694 8.96 -15.86 -16.15
C ASP A 694 9.24 -14.37 -16.37
N LEU A 695 9.77 -13.73 -15.33
CA LEU A 695 10.09 -12.30 -15.31
C LEU A 695 11.37 -11.95 -16.11
N THR A 696 12.01 -12.95 -16.74
CA THR A 696 13.09 -12.71 -17.72
C THR A 696 12.54 -12.40 -19.11
N ILE A 697 11.26 -12.72 -19.35
CA ILE A 697 10.57 -12.40 -20.59
C ILE A 697 9.93 -11.01 -20.45
N PRO A 698 10.34 -10.01 -21.25
CA PRO A 698 9.82 -8.65 -21.11
C PRO A 698 8.35 -8.56 -21.52
N ASP A 699 7.63 -7.60 -20.92
CA ASP A 699 6.31 -7.20 -21.38
C ASP A 699 6.37 -6.73 -22.85
N ARG A 700 5.38 -7.13 -23.65
CA ARG A 700 5.35 -6.87 -25.09
C ARG A 700 5.23 -5.39 -25.44
N ILE A 701 4.60 -4.60 -24.57
CA ILE A 701 4.29 -3.19 -24.82
C ILE A 701 5.43 -2.31 -24.32
N TYR A 702 5.87 -2.52 -23.08
CA TYR A 702 6.88 -1.67 -22.47
C TYR A 702 8.31 -2.13 -22.75
N GLY A 703 8.52 -3.33 -23.31
CA GLY A 703 9.85 -3.90 -23.53
C GLY A 703 10.65 -4.13 -22.23
N SER A 704 9.95 -4.21 -21.09
CA SER A 704 10.51 -4.37 -19.75
C SER A 704 9.49 -5.06 -18.82
N ASN A 705 9.83 -5.31 -17.55
CA ASN A 705 8.87 -5.85 -16.57
C ASN A 705 7.82 -4.78 -16.18
N GLY A 706 6.71 -4.75 -16.93
CA GLY A 706 5.65 -3.73 -16.88
C GLY A 706 4.46 -4.03 -15.97
N VAL A 707 4.52 -5.05 -15.10
CA VAL A 707 3.52 -5.33 -14.05
C VAL A 707 4.25 -5.78 -12.79
N ARG A 708 3.93 -5.20 -11.62
CA ARG A 708 4.62 -5.50 -10.36
C ARG A 708 3.84 -6.48 -9.48
N GLN A 709 4.40 -7.68 -9.31
CA GLN A 709 3.89 -8.71 -8.40
C GLN A 709 4.65 -8.69 -7.07
N ALA A 710 4.24 -7.77 -6.19
CA ALA A 710 5.02 -7.38 -5.02
C ALA A 710 4.77 -8.17 -3.72
N LEU A 711 3.68 -8.94 -3.55
CA LEU A 711 3.42 -9.63 -2.28
C LEU A 711 4.47 -10.69 -1.94
N ASN A 712 4.70 -10.92 -0.64
CA ASN A 712 5.59 -11.96 -0.10
C ASN A 712 4.83 -12.93 0.83
N LEU A 713 5.52 -13.85 1.52
CA LEU A 713 4.85 -14.83 2.40
C LEU A 713 4.18 -14.23 3.64
N ASN A 714 4.61 -13.07 4.14
CA ASN A 714 3.89 -12.38 5.21
C ASN A 714 2.49 -11.96 4.75
N ALA A 715 2.38 -11.46 3.50
CA ALA A 715 1.09 -11.13 2.91
C ALA A 715 0.19 -12.36 2.75
N PHE A 716 0.77 -13.53 2.44
CA PHE A 716 0.01 -14.78 2.35
C PHE A 716 -0.58 -15.19 3.71
N VAL A 717 0.17 -15.07 4.80
CA VAL A 717 -0.34 -15.33 6.15
C VAL A 717 -1.43 -14.31 6.51
N ALA A 718 -1.26 -13.03 6.16
CA ALA A 718 -2.27 -12.00 6.36
C ALA A 718 -3.58 -12.31 5.59
N LEU A 719 -3.49 -12.83 4.36
CA LEU A 719 -4.64 -13.30 3.60
C LEU A 719 -5.38 -14.44 4.32
N LEU A 720 -4.66 -15.42 4.89
CA LEU A 720 -5.30 -16.50 5.65
C LEU A 720 -6.08 -15.97 6.86
N PHE A 721 -5.54 -14.97 7.56
CA PHE A 721 -6.23 -14.34 8.69
C PHE A 721 -7.46 -13.56 8.20
N HIS A 722 -7.32 -12.82 7.09
CA HIS A 722 -8.42 -12.10 6.47
C HIS A 722 -9.57 -13.04 6.07
N LEU A 723 -9.29 -14.19 5.46
CA LEU A 723 -10.33 -15.18 5.14
C LEU A 723 -11.07 -15.65 6.39
N ARG A 724 -10.39 -15.79 7.54
CA ARG A 724 -11.07 -16.15 8.78
C ARG A 724 -12.05 -15.05 9.23
N GLU A 725 -11.69 -13.78 9.08
CA GLU A 725 -12.57 -12.64 9.35
C GLU A 725 -13.80 -12.61 8.42
N LEU A 726 -13.65 -13.08 7.18
CA LEU A 726 -14.75 -13.21 6.21
C LEU A 726 -15.68 -14.42 6.49
N GLY A 727 -15.41 -15.21 7.52
CA GLY A 727 -16.25 -16.33 7.95
C GLY A 727 -15.83 -17.70 7.44
N TYR A 728 -14.66 -17.84 6.80
CA TYR A 728 -14.19 -19.17 6.39
C TYR A 728 -13.94 -20.08 7.62
N PRO A 729 -14.31 -21.37 7.57
CA PRO A 729 -14.12 -22.28 8.69
C PRO A 729 -12.66 -22.43 9.08
N ALA A 730 -12.36 -22.23 10.37
CA ALA A 730 -11.01 -22.37 10.94
C ALA A 730 -10.31 -23.69 10.54
N HIS A 731 -11.03 -24.81 10.51
CA HIS A 731 -10.44 -26.11 10.15
C HIS A 731 -10.03 -26.20 8.67
N TRP A 732 -10.64 -25.42 7.76
CA TRP A 732 -10.19 -25.38 6.35
C TRP A 732 -8.81 -24.73 6.24
N LEU A 733 -8.63 -23.59 6.91
CA LEU A 733 -7.38 -22.83 6.93
C LEU A 733 -6.29 -23.58 7.71
N SER A 734 -6.67 -24.23 8.81
CA SER A 734 -5.80 -25.09 9.61
C SER A 734 -5.25 -26.26 8.79
N ASP A 735 -6.14 -27.06 8.16
CA ASP A 735 -5.74 -28.22 7.37
C ASP A 735 -4.82 -27.81 6.21
N TYR A 736 -5.13 -26.70 5.53
CA TYR A 736 -4.30 -26.16 4.46
C TYR A 736 -2.92 -25.72 4.95
N THR A 737 -2.87 -24.92 6.02
CA THR A 737 -1.62 -24.40 6.59
C THR A 737 -0.73 -25.53 7.11
N ASN A 738 -1.31 -26.52 7.79
CA ASN A 738 -0.57 -27.67 8.28
C ASN A 738 0.01 -28.51 7.15
N SER A 739 -0.72 -28.67 6.03
CA SER A 739 -0.23 -29.35 4.83
C SER A 739 0.97 -28.62 4.18
N LEU A 740 0.99 -27.28 4.23
CA LEU A 740 2.16 -26.49 3.81
C LEU A 740 3.36 -26.75 4.72
N LEU A 741 3.17 -26.65 6.03
CA LEU A 741 4.24 -26.78 7.02
C LEU A 741 4.82 -28.20 7.11
N SER A 742 4.01 -29.23 6.83
CA SER A 742 4.46 -30.62 6.74
C SER A 742 5.00 -30.99 5.36
N ASN A 743 5.05 -30.04 4.42
CA ASN A 743 5.49 -30.26 3.04
C ASN A 743 4.68 -31.37 2.33
N GLN A 744 3.38 -31.47 2.60
CA GLN A 744 2.47 -32.50 2.05
C GLN A 744 1.42 -31.92 1.09
N LEU A 745 1.54 -30.64 0.72
CA LEU A 745 0.58 -30.01 -0.19
C LEU A 745 0.61 -30.65 -1.57
N THR A 746 -0.52 -31.24 -1.97
CA THR A 746 -0.73 -31.71 -3.35
C THR A 746 -1.63 -30.75 -4.11
N SER A 747 -1.35 -30.55 -5.40
CA SER A 747 -2.07 -29.59 -6.21
C SER A 747 -2.09 -29.95 -7.71
N THR A 748 -3.19 -29.53 -8.35
CA THR A 748 -3.40 -29.54 -9.80
C THR A 748 -3.10 -28.18 -10.45
N VAL A 749 -2.59 -27.21 -9.68
CA VAL A 749 -2.27 -25.87 -10.15
C VAL A 749 -1.02 -25.90 -11.03
N GLU A 750 -1.12 -25.32 -12.21
CA GLU A 750 -0.01 -25.09 -13.12
C GLU A 750 0.79 -23.83 -12.69
N LEU A 751 2.12 -23.92 -12.70
CA LEU A 751 2.98 -22.74 -12.55
C LEU A 751 2.99 -21.96 -13.87
N TYR A 752 2.54 -20.71 -13.84
CA TYR A 752 2.58 -19.86 -15.02
C TYR A 752 4.03 -19.64 -15.49
N ALA A 753 4.25 -19.80 -16.79
CA ALA A 753 5.58 -19.81 -17.40
C ALA A 753 5.78 -18.67 -18.41
N GLY A 754 4.77 -17.83 -18.63
CA GLY A 754 4.84 -16.70 -19.55
C GLY A 754 5.26 -15.39 -18.88
N PRO A 755 5.35 -14.30 -19.65
CA PRO A 755 5.53 -12.95 -19.13
C PRO A 755 4.25 -12.46 -18.44
N LEU A 756 4.37 -11.47 -17.55
CA LEU A 756 3.21 -10.75 -17.04
C LEU A 756 2.61 -9.83 -18.13
N PRO A 757 1.30 -9.49 -18.06
CA PRO A 757 0.29 -9.94 -17.08
C PRO A 757 -0.11 -11.42 -17.23
N ILE A 758 -0.80 -11.97 -16.22
CA ILE A 758 -1.31 -13.35 -16.27
C ILE A 758 -2.70 -13.33 -16.91
N PRO A 759 -2.91 -13.97 -18.07
CA PRO A 759 -4.21 -13.96 -18.74
C PRO A 759 -5.30 -14.64 -17.91
N ALA A 760 -6.52 -14.10 -17.90
CA ALA A 760 -7.68 -14.68 -17.20
C ALA A 760 -8.01 -16.10 -17.67
N ALA A 761 -7.62 -16.47 -18.89
CA ALA A 761 -7.72 -17.83 -19.41
C ALA A 761 -6.92 -18.87 -18.58
N TYR A 762 -5.95 -18.44 -17.77
CA TYR A 762 -5.21 -19.32 -16.84
C TYR A 762 -6.02 -19.67 -15.58
N SER A 763 -7.17 -19.03 -15.32
CA SER A 763 -8.05 -19.33 -14.17
C SER A 763 -8.50 -20.80 -14.10
N THR A 764 -8.74 -21.43 -15.26
CA THR A 764 -9.25 -22.81 -15.35
C THR A 764 -8.19 -23.84 -15.69
N ARG A 765 -6.96 -23.43 -16.04
CA ARG A 765 -5.85 -24.35 -16.35
C ARG A 765 -5.53 -25.29 -15.18
N ARG A 766 -5.31 -26.56 -15.49
CA ARG A 766 -4.99 -27.63 -14.54
C ARG A 766 -3.95 -28.55 -15.15
N ILE A 767 -3.14 -29.15 -14.28
CA ILE A 767 -2.22 -30.23 -14.61
C ILE A 767 -2.46 -31.42 -13.68
N ALA A 768 -1.74 -32.52 -13.91
CA ALA A 768 -1.80 -33.70 -13.06
C ALA A 768 -1.50 -33.34 -11.60
N ASN A 769 -2.21 -33.99 -10.68
CA ASN A 769 -2.01 -33.76 -9.26
C ASN A 769 -0.59 -34.19 -8.86
N ARG A 770 0.14 -33.29 -8.21
CA ARG A 770 1.52 -33.52 -7.75
C ARG A 770 1.74 -32.85 -6.40
N GLN A 771 2.74 -33.32 -5.68
CA GLN A 771 3.17 -32.69 -4.44
C GLN A 771 4.08 -31.51 -4.75
N LEU A 772 3.71 -30.32 -4.30
CA LEU A 772 4.59 -29.14 -4.36
C LEU A 772 5.69 -29.30 -3.31
N TRP A 773 6.90 -28.86 -3.63
CA TRP A 773 8.01 -28.90 -2.68
C TRP A 773 8.12 -27.57 -1.92
N MET A 774 7.37 -27.47 -0.83
CA MET A 774 7.29 -26.26 -0.01
C MET A 774 8.44 -26.11 0.99
N SER A 775 9.24 -27.17 1.19
CA SER A 775 10.30 -27.22 2.20
C SER A 775 11.18 -25.98 2.29
N PRO A 776 11.66 -25.38 1.18
CA PRO A 776 12.50 -24.18 1.25
C PRO A 776 11.85 -22.98 1.94
N TRP A 777 10.52 -22.89 1.95
CA TRP A 777 9.78 -21.74 2.49
C TRP A 777 9.19 -22.00 3.88
N VAL A 778 9.27 -23.23 4.40
CA VAL A 778 8.71 -23.58 5.71
C VAL A 778 9.35 -22.79 6.84
N THR A 779 10.66 -22.51 6.76
CA THR A 779 11.37 -21.70 7.78
C THR A 779 10.80 -20.29 7.91
N GLU A 780 10.52 -19.61 6.78
CA GLU A 780 9.89 -18.28 6.78
C GLU A 780 8.47 -18.36 7.33
N LEU A 781 7.65 -19.30 6.84
CA LEU A 781 6.28 -19.48 7.32
C LEU A 781 6.21 -19.73 8.84
N LYS A 782 7.07 -20.61 9.36
CA LYS A 782 7.16 -20.86 10.81
C LYS A 782 7.58 -19.61 11.58
N THR A 783 8.51 -18.81 11.04
CA THR A 783 8.92 -17.55 11.68
C THR A 783 7.74 -16.57 11.78
N THR A 784 7.01 -16.35 10.69
CA THR A 784 5.85 -15.47 10.65
C THR A 784 4.72 -15.97 11.56
N LEU A 785 4.42 -17.27 11.53
CA LEU A 785 3.38 -17.88 12.36
C LEU A 785 3.76 -17.91 13.86
N SER A 786 5.01 -18.15 14.23
CA SER A 786 5.45 -18.07 15.63
C SER A 786 5.35 -16.63 16.17
N LEU A 787 5.65 -15.62 15.35
CA LEU A 787 5.44 -14.21 15.71
C LEU A 787 3.95 -13.90 15.92
N ALA A 788 3.09 -14.49 15.09
CA ALA A 788 1.64 -14.33 15.15
C ALA A 788 0.95 -15.30 16.12
N ALA A 789 1.66 -16.21 16.79
CA ALA A 789 1.08 -17.33 17.53
C ALA A 789 -0.05 -16.93 18.50
N PRO A 790 0.07 -15.82 19.27
CA PRO A 790 -0.99 -15.36 20.16
C PRO A 790 -2.30 -14.92 19.48
N ILE A 791 -2.27 -14.66 18.18
CA ILE A 791 -3.38 -14.08 17.41
C ILE A 791 -3.82 -14.94 16.22
N ILE A 792 -3.23 -16.13 16.01
CA ILE A 792 -3.65 -17.02 14.94
C ILE A 792 -5.11 -17.45 15.20
N PRO A 793 -6.04 -17.23 14.26
CA PRO A 793 -7.46 -17.47 14.52
C PRO A 793 -7.92 -18.90 14.14
N PHE A 794 -6.97 -19.84 14.03
CA PHE A 794 -7.18 -21.26 13.74
C PHE A 794 -5.99 -22.11 14.26
N PRO A 795 -6.18 -23.41 14.51
CA PRO A 795 -5.10 -24.29 14.95
C PRO A 795 -3.97 -24.43 13.93
N VAL A 796 -2.71 -24.37 14.38
CA VAL A 796 -1.53 -24.70 13.57
C VAL A 796 -0.59 -25.58 14.38
N ARG A 797 -0.16 -26.70 13.79
CA ARG A 797 0.72 -27.69 14.44
C ARG A 797 2.15 -27.17 14.50
N ASP A 798 2.86 -27.54 15.56
CA ASP A 798 4.28 -27.23 15.78
C ASP A 798 4.63 -25.73 15.73
N ILE A 799 3.64 -24.85 15.97
CA ILE A 799 3.82 -23.41 16.13
C ILE A 799 3.57 -23.05 17.59
N ARG A 800 4.51 -22.32 18.17
CA ARG A 800 4.45 -21.79 19.54
C ARG A 800 4.81 -20.32 19.51
N HIS A 801 4.56 -19.62 20.61
CA HIS A 801 5.06 -18.26 20.79
C HIS A 801 6.58 -18.30 21.04
N ASP A 802 7.34 -18.51 19.96
CA ASP A 802 8.80 -18.60 19.99
C ASP A 802 9.45 -17.22 19.97
N ALA A 803 10.68 -17.13 20.50
CA ALA A 803 11.50 -15.94 20.32
C ALA A 803 11.86 -15.75 18.83
N VAL A 804 11.44 -14.63 18.25
CA VAL A 804 11.81 -14.17 16.90
C VAL A 804 12.67 -12.93 17.02
N ALA A 805 13.78 -12.88 16.28
CA ALA A 805 14.70 -11.74 16.27
C ALA A 805 14.99 -11.28 14.84
N ILE A 806 15.50 -10.04 14.73
CA ILE A 806 16.06 -9.52 13.48
C ILE A 806 17.55 -9.83 13.49
N PHE A 807 18.05 -10.27 12.35
CA PHE A 807 19.46 -10.50 12.09
C PHE A 807 19.92 -9.62 10.93
N GLU A 808 21.20 -9.29 10.93
CA GLU A 808 21.81 -8.48 9.89
C GLU A 808 23.15 -9.04 9.42
N ALA A 809 23.49 -8.75 8.17
CA ALA A 809 24.76 -9.11 7.55
C ALA A 809 25.14 -8.09 6.47
N ASP A 810 26.44 -8.03 6.16
CA ASP A 810 27.01 -7.19 5.12
C ASP A 810 27.27 -8.06 3.86
N PRO A 811 26.53 -7.87 2.76
CA PRO A 811 26.72 -8.58 1.50
C PRO A 811 27.95 -8.14 0.70
N GLN A 812 28.73 -7.17 1.19
CA GLN A 812 29.91 -6.59 0.56
C GLN A 812 29.67 -6.14 -0.89
N ILE A 813 28.60 -5.36 -1.10
CA ILE A 813 28.25 -4.82 -2.41
C ILE A 813 29.17 -3.62 -2.69
N ASP A 814 30.09 -3.79 -3.64
CA ASP A 814 30.99 -2.73 -4.09
C ASP A 814 30.39 -1.89 -5.23
N TYR A 815 31.10 -0.82 -5.61
CA TYR A 815 30.65 0.08 -6.69
C TYR A 815 30.43 -0.65 -8.03
N PRO A 816 31.34 -1.51 -8.53
CA PRO A 816 31.11 -2.30 -9.74
C PRO A 816 29.86 -3.18 -9.68
N MET A 817 29.65 -3.93 -8.59
CA MET A 817 28.45 -4.77 -8.40
C MET A 817 27.19 -3.92 -8.41
N ARG A 818 27.20 -2.81 -7.66
CA ARG A 818 26.08 -1.87 -7.58
C ARG A 818 25.79 -1.23 -8.95
N HIS A 819 26.82 -0.84 -9.70
CA HIS A 819 26.67 -0.36 -11.07
C HIS A 819 26.11 -1.44 -12.00
N GLY A 820 26.52 -2.70 -11.84
CA GLY A 820 25.96 -3.85 -12.54
C GLY A 820 24.47 -4.04 -12.27
N LEU A 821 24.05 -3.91 -11.01
CA LEU A 821 22.63 -3.95 -10.62
C LEU A 821 21.83 -2.85 -11.32
N TYR A 822 22.34 -1.61 -11.34
CA TYR A 822 21.66 -0.47 -11.97
C TYR A 822 21.68 -0.51 -13.50
N SER A 823 22.78 -0.94 -14.12
CA SER A 823 22.92 -0.98 -15.59
C SER A 823 22.09 -2.08 -16.25
N ALA A 824 21.87 -3.21 -15.56
CA ALA A 824 20.90 -4.23 -15.96
C ALA A 824 19.43 -3.76 -15.79
N GLY A 825 19.19 -2.64 -15.09
CA GLY A 825 17.88 -2.09 -14.75
C GLY A 825 17.05 -1.53 -15.91
N ARG A 826 17.59 -1.46 -17.14
CA ARG A 826 16.77 -1.06 -18.31
C ARG A 826 15.68 -2.07 -18.68
N GLN A 827 15.79 -3.33 -18.25
CA GLN A 827 14.82 -4.39 -18.56
C GLN A 827 13.86 -4.71 -17.40
N SER A 828 14.20 -4.34 -16.16
CA SER A 828 13.35 -4.63 -14.99
C SER A 828 13.21 -3.40 -14.10
N THR A 829 11.98 -2.90 -13.97
CA THR A 829 11.66 -1.73 -13.14
C THR A 829 11.52 -2.05 -11.66
N ALA A 830 11.72 -3.32 -11.25
CA ALA A 830 11.41 -3.82 -9.90
C ALA A 830 12.30 -5.00 -9.45
N PRO A 831 13.61 -4.80 -9.23
CA PRO A 831 14.56 -5.86 -8.90
C PRO A 831 14.47 -6.28 -7.42
N ASN A 832 13.44 -7.05 -7.12
CA ASN A 832 13.19 -7.59 -5.78
C ASN A 832 14.30 -8.56 -5.36
N ILE A 833 14.67 -8.53 -4.08
CA ILE A 833 15.69 -9.40 -3.51
C ILE A 833 15.08 -10.43 -2.56
N HIS A 834 15.43 -11.69 -2.78
CA HIS A 834 15.18 -12.79 -1.86
C HIS A 834 16.49 -13.27 -1.22
N LEU A 835 16.38 -13.89 -0.05
CA LEU A 835 17.53 -14.50 0.64
C LEU A 835 17.42 -16.02 0.53
N MET A 836 18.54 -16.67 0.21
CA MET A 836 18.67 -18.13 0.17
C MET A 836 19.71 -18.54 1.21
N ILE A 837 19.33 -19.35 2.18
CA ILE A 837 20.19 -19.86 3.24
C ILE A 837 20.42 -21.35 3.00
N LEU A 838 21.68 -21.75 2.85
CA LEU A 838 22.08 -23.09 2.41
C LEU A 838 22.94 -23.78 3.46
N HIS A 839 22.64 -25.05 3.71
CA HIS A 839 23.52 -25.95 4.45
C HIS A 839 24.85 -26.17 3.68
N PRO A 840 26.00 -26.36 4.36
CA PRO A 840 27.31 -26.52 3.72
C PRO A 840 27.35 -27.59 2.61
N THR A 841 26.60 -28.68 2.78
CA THR A 841 26.54 -29.79 1.82
C THR A 841 26.00 -29.41 0.44
N ILE A 842 25.18 -28.35 0.35
CA ILE A 842 24.56 -27.92 -0.91
C ILE A 842 25.01 -26.53 -1.36
N PHE A 843 25.82 -25.82 -0.57
CA PHE A 843 26.25 -24.44 -0.86
C PHE A 843 26.88 -24.30 -2.25
N ALA A 844 27.70 -25.26 -2.69
CA ALA A 844 28.32 -25.26 -4.02
C ALA A 844 27.30 -25.22 -5.18
N GLN A 845 26.03 -25.55 -4.92
CA GLN A 845 24.96 -25.63 -5.90
C GLN A 845 24.08 -24.37 -5.97
N HIS A 846 24.31 -23.34 -5.13
CA HIS A 846 23.43 -22.17 -5.01
C HIS A 846 23.03 -21.54 -6.36
N GLY A 847 23.99 -21.32 -7.26
CA GLY A 847 23.71 -20.72 -8.57
C GLY A 847 22.79 -21.57 -9.47
N ARG A 848 22.84 -22.90 -9.34
CA ARG A 848 21.91 -23.80 -10.00
C ARG A 848 20.55 -23.77 -9.33
N LEU A 849 20.50 -23.86 -8.00
CA LEU A 849 19.25 -23.84 -7.23
C LEU A 849 18.43 -22.57 -7.46
N ILE A 850 19.10 -21.41 -7.58
CA ILE A 850 18.44 -20.14 -7.90
C ILE A 850 17.75 -20.21 -9.28
N ARG A 851 18.43 -20.74 -10.31
CA ARG A 851 17.85 -20.88 -11.65
C ARG A 851 16.73 -21.93 -11.70
N ASP A 852 16.84 -22.97 -10.90
CA ASP A 852 15.91 -24.10 -10.88
C ASP A 852 14.71 -23.86 -9.93
N ILE A 853 14.56 -22.67 -9.35
CA ILE A 853 13.56 -22.39 -8.28
C ILE A 853 12.13 -22.77 -8.67
N ARG A 854 11.75 -22.56 -9.93
CA ARG A 854 10.46 -22.98 -10.49
C ARG A 854 10.27 -24.49 -10.39
N TRP A 855 11.27 -25.26 -10.80
CA TRP A 855 11.24 -26.73 -10.81
C TRP A 855 11.34 -27.33 -9.42
N ILE A 856 12.06 -26.66 -8.52
CA ILE A 856 12.08 -26.98 -7.09
C ILE A 856 10.65 -26.85 -6.56
N LEU A 857 10.01 -25.68 -6.70
CA LEU A 857 8.64 -25.45 -6.22
C LEU A 857 7.64 -26.46 -6.80
N ASP A 858 7.74 -26.75 -8.11
CA ASP A 858 6.88 -27.71 -8.81
C ASP A 858 6.98 -29.14 -8.26
N GLY A 859 8.12 -29.47 -7.64
CA GLY A 859 8.43 -30.82 -7.17
C GLY A 859 8.90 -31.78 -8.28
N SER A 860 9.04 -31.30 -9.51
CA SER A 860 9.44 -32.10 -10.68
C SER A 860 10.95 -32.11 -10.96
N GLY A 861 11.71 -31.21 -10.33
CA GLY A 861 13.15 -31.07 -10.54
C GLY A 861 14.03 -31.78 -9.49
N SER A 862 15.34 -31.75 -9.72
CA SER A 862 16.34 -32.08 -8.68
C SER A 862 16.18 -31.09 -7.53
N ARG A 863 16.06 -31.60 -6.30
CA ARG A 863 15.79 -30.79 -5.11
C ARG A 863 16.67 -31.23 -3.94
N PRO A 864 17.04 -30.30 -3.04
CA PRO A 864 17.75 -30.65 -1.81
C PRO A 864 16.83 -31.38 -0.83
N GLU A 865 17.42 -32.03 0.17
CA GLU A 865 16.68 -32.59 1.30
C GLU A 865 15.91 -31.48 2.07
N SER A 866 14.86 -31.86 2.77
CA SER A 866 13.88 -30.92 3.34
C SER A 866 14.48 -29.91 4.34
N ASP A 867 15.62 -30.24 4.94
CA ASP A 867 16.28 -29.50 6.01
C ASP A 867 17.59 -28.83 5.56
N GLN A 868 17.89 -28.76 4.25
CA GLN A 868 19.16 -28.22 3.75
C GLN A 868 19.06 -26.82 3.12
N LEU A 869 17.85 -26.34 2.85
CA LEU A 869 17.60 -25.08 2.14
C LEU A 869 16.47 -24.29 2.82
N ALA A 870 16.70 -23.00 3.05
CA ALA A 870 15.67 -22.04 3.45
C ALA A 870 15.68 -20.82 2.52
N ILE A 871 14.51 -20.27 2.22
CA ILE A 871 14.32 -19.08 1.40
C ILE A 871 13.44 -18.09 2.18
N ILE A 872 13.91 -16.84 2.24
CA ILE A 872 13.19 -15.71 2.82
C ILE A 872 12.77 -14.77 1.69
N THR A 873 11.47 -14.60 1.52
CA THR A 873 10.83 -13.72 0.53
C THR A 873 10.56 -12.32 1.09
N SER A 874 10.59 -12.16 2.41
CA SER A 874 10.34 -10.91 3.13
C SER A 874 11.54 -10.47 3.98
N PRO A 875 12.70 -10.13 3.39
CA PRO A 875 13.71 -9.41 4.16
C PRO A 875 13.12 -8.10 4.72
N GLU A 876 13.61 -7.69 5.88
CA GLU A 876 13.21 -6.43 6.53
C GLU A 876 13.84 -5.22 5.83
N VAL A 877 15.12 -5.34 5.48
CA VAL A 877 15.87 -4.27 4.80
C VAL A 877 16.79 -4.92 3.78
N VAL A 878 16.88 -4.30 2.60
CA VAL A 878 17.93 -4.61 1.61
C VAL A 878 18.47 -3.29 1.05
N SER A 879 19.67 -2.89 1.47
CA SER A 879 20.32 -1.66 1.00
C SER A 879 21.64 -1.98 0.31
N ALA A 880 21.69 -1.83 -1.00
CA ALA A 880 22.91 -1.92 -1.80
C ALA A 880 23.82 -0.70 -1.57
N THR A 881 23.27 0.45 -1.20
CA THR A 881 24.05 1.66 -0.92
C THR A 881 24.80 1.54 0.40
N ASP A 882 24.15 1.01 1.43
CA ASP A 882 24.76 0.84 2.75
C ASP A 882 25.45 -0.52 2.92
N SER A 883 25.36 -1.39 1.90
CA SER A 883 25.76 -2.80 1.96
C SER A 883 25.22 -3.49 3.22
N LEU A 884 23.90 -3.53 3.33
CA LEU A 884 23.21 -4.05 4.50
C LEU A 884 21.99 -4.88 4.11
N ILE A 885 21.84 -6.04 4.72
CA ILE A 885 20.58 -6.77 4.75
C ILE A 885 20.11 -7.02 6.17
N ARG A 886 18.79 -7.03 6.37
CA ARG A 886 18.13 -7.45 7.61
C ARG A 886 17.02 -8.43 7.32
N TRP A 887 16.84 -9.44 8.16
CA TRP A 887 15.75 -10.40 8.05
C TRP A 887 15.33 -10.93 9.42
N ARG A 888 14.11 -11.45 9.51
CA ARG A 888 13.62 -12.11 10.72
C ARG A 888 13.85 -13.61 10.65
N LEU A 889 14.16 -14.20 11.79
CA LEU A 889 14.25 -15.64 11.96
C LEU A 889 13.91 -16.01 13.42
N ARG A 890 13.35 -17.21 13.64
CA ARG A 890 13.23 -17.76 15.00
C ARG A 890 14.64 -17.97 15.56
N VAL A 891 14.83 -17.62 16.83
CA VAL A 891 16.13 -17.74 17.49
C VAL A 891 16.65 -19.18 17.46
N LEU A 892 15.76 -20.17 17.62
CA LEU A 892 16.12 -21.60 17.52
C LEU A 892 16.64 -22.01 16.12
N ASP A 893 16.05 -21.45 15.05
CA ASP A 893 16.49 -21.76 13.68
C ASP A 893 17.84 -21.10 13.41
N TYR A 894 18.04 -19.88 13.90
CA TYR A 894 19.34 -19.19 13.85
C TYR A 894 20.42 -19.99 14.58
N GLU A 895 20.17 -20.45 15.80
CA GLU A 895 21.13 -21.23 16.59
C GLU A 895 21.53 -22.53 15.88
N ARG A 896 20.54 -23.26 15.35
CA ARG A 896 20.79 -24.45 14.53
C ARG A 896 21.66 -24.13 13.32
N MET A 897 21.24 -23.15 12.51
CA MET A 897 21.97 -22.75 11.30
C MET A 897 23.38 -22.24 11.59
N LYS A 898 23.60 -21.63 12.75
CA LYS A 898 24.93 -21.20 13.20
C LYS A 898 25.81 -22.40 13.58
N ASN A 899 25.27 -23.35 14.33
CA ASN A 899 25.99 -24.56 14.74
C ASN A 899 26.34 -25.47 13.56
N GLU A 900 25.49 -25.51 12.54
CA GLU A 900 25.67 -26.28 11.30
C GLU A 900 26.39 -25.47 10.19
N GLU A 901 26.93 -24.28 10.50
CA GLU A 901 27.74 -23.46 9.60
C GLU A 901 27.08 -23.06 8.27
N TRP A 902 25.77 -22.76 8.29
CA TRP A 902 25.02 -22.39 7.07
C TRP A 902 25.52 -21.08 6.45
N THR A 903 25.23 -20.90 5.15
CA THR A 903 25.64 -19.72 4.39
C THR A 903 24.44 -19.06 3.71
N LEU A 904 24.35 -17.74 3.82
CA LEU A 904 23.32 -16.92 3.18
C LEU A 904 23.83 -16.32 1.86
N VAL A 905 22.99 -16.36 0.84
CA VAL A 905 23.21 -15.75 -0.48
C VAL A 905 21.99 -14.90 -0.84
N MET A 906 22.21 -13.70 -1.36
CA MET A 906 21.13 -12.89 -1.94
C MET A 906 20.96 -13.22 -3.42
N TYR A 907 19.73 -13.15 -3.92
CA TYR A 907 19.48 -13.24 -5.34
C TYR A 907 18.35 -12.32 -5.79
N ARG A 908 18.45 -11.87 -7.03
CA ARG A 908 17.39 -11.15 -7.74
C ARG A 908 16.29 -12.12 -8.12
N PHE A 909 15.09 -11.84 -7.62
CA PHE A 909 13.91 -12.65 -7.87
C PHE A 909 13.43 -12.58 -9.32
N ASP A 910 13.62 -11.43 -9.97
CA ASP A 910 13.17 -11.18 -11.33
C ASP A 910 14.06 -11.86 -12.38
N THR A 911 15.37 -11.89 -12.15
CA THR A 911 16.35 -12.48 -13.09
C THR A 911 16.90 -13.83 -12.66
N ASN A 912 16.53 -14.32 -11.46
CA ASN A 912 17.08 -15.53 -10.86
C ASN A 912 18.62 -15.54 -10.88
N SER A 913 19.23 -14.43 -10.43
CA SER A 913 20.69 -14.25 -10.43
C SER A 913 21.22 -13.87 -9.05
N PRO A 914 22.35 -14.45 -8.59
CA PRO A 914 22.94 -14.11 -7.30
C PRO A 914 23.43 -12.66 -7.27
N VAL A 915 23.46 -12.07 -6.07
CA VAL A 915 23.89 -10.69 -5.80
C VAL A 915 24.80 -10.66 -4.57
N GLY A 916 25.85 -9.84 -4.61
CA GLY A 916 26.77 -9.68 -3.49
C GLY A 916 27.62 -10.92 -3.23
N LYS A 917 28.30 -10.93 -2.09
CA LYS A 917 29.08 -12.08 -1.61
C LYS A 917 28.24 -12.97 -0.70
N ALA A 918 28.64 -14.23 -0.62
CA ALA A 918 28.09 -15.18 0.33
C ALA A 918 28.44 -14.77 1.77
N MET A 919 27.47 -14.91 2.68
CA MET A 919 27.56 -14.48 4.07
C MET A 919 27.44 -15.71 4.99
N PRO A 920 28.56 -16.27 5.50
CA PRO A 920 28.53 -17.42 6.40
C PRO A 920 27.84 -17.06 7.73
N SER A 921 27.25 -18.03 8.41
CA SER A 921 26.50 -17.81 9.66
C SER A 921 27.33 -17.19 10.78
N THR A 922 28.66 -17.32 10.73
CA THR A 922 29.63 -16.65 11.61
C THR A 922 29.64 -15.13 11.45
N SER A 923 29.22 -14.59 10.30
CA SER A 923 29.15 -13.14 10.04
C SER A 923 27.79 -12.52 10.40
N TRP A 924 26.78 -13.32 10.73
CA TRP A 924 25.44 -12.83 11.05
C TRP A 924 25.38 -12.26 12.46
N LYS A 925 24.85 -11.04 12.59
CA LYS A 925 24.70 -10.36 13.88
C LYS A 925 23.24 -10.25 14.24
N LYS A 926 22.91 -10.44 15.53
CA LYS A 926 21.58 -10.13 16.04
C LYS A 926 21.45 -8.60 16.09
N TYR A 927 20.42 -8.06 15.46
CA TYR A 927 20.13 -6.63 15.48
C TYR A 927 19.39 -6.29 16.77
N GLU A 928 19.97 -5.37 17.56
CA GLU A 928 19.32 -4.81 18.75
C GLU A 928 18.71 -3.47 18.36
N GLU A 929 17.38 -3.39 18.31
CA GLU A 929 16.70 -2.10 18.21
C GLU A 929 17.04 -1.30 19.45
N SER A 930 17.74 -0.18 19.28
CA SER A 930 17.96 0.80 20.34
C SER A 930 16.59 1.17 20.95
N SER A 931 16.43 0.94 22.26
CA SER A 931 15.19 1.04 23.03
C SER A 931 14.68 2.48 23.22
N THR A 932 14.74 3.31 22.18
CA THR A 932 14.30 4.70 22.17
C THR A 932 13.17 4.88 21.16
N SER A 933 11.98 4.37 21.50
CA SER A 933 10.68 4.80 20.93
C SER A 933 9.56 4.03 21.64
N GLY A 934 9.33 4.41 22.91
CA GLY A 934 8.08 4.15 23.61
C GLY A 934 7.05 5.20 23.23
#